data_AF-A0A536E0K4-F1
#
_entry.id   AF-A0A536E0K4-F1
#
_cell.length_a   1.000
_cell.length_b   1.000
_cell.length_c   1.000
_cell.angle_alpha   90.00
_cell.angle_beta   90.00
_cell.angle_gamma   90.00
#
_symmetry.space_group_name_H-M   'P 1'
#
loop_
_entity.id
_entity.type
_entity.pdbx_description
1 polymer ?
#
loop_
_entity_poly.entity_id
_entity_poly.type
_entity_poly.pdbx_seq_one_letter_code
_entity_poly.pdbx_strand_id
1 'polypeptide(L)'
;MTAEPSTSRARWRGASEPGLRDSGRRHDHWRGRTVVRGRPGPHHPAQHLARRRWLGDLALHSRVRPRLHRIPGGRPFGRVRRLSLVEPAQVHAPTAQHRPAGPVPTDWRDRPARRRRVPQRARNPQRSLAQLRLGRRSARQPAVRNADRLALSRVSRCAAFRRRPLLGRARLPCLPAGVGDRSQPDSDSALRWIRDHRALAIDRAADPRQPAWNAAAAHPVLPHLAGRTNKRCLLEHHLQPDQLDQRARNAYLLRPAPIPPVIGERAETRALQALDTNACIKLAQDLVRVPSVTGNERAVQDLVALTLEEAGLEVDRFEADVSRLKAHPRFPGMEVERTEAVLVAGTLGQKGERSLILNGHVDVVPVGDRQAWHASPWSAHIQAGRLYGRGACDMKAGLAVGISAAAALKKSGLPLRGRLIVQSVVGEEDGGIGTFAMADHGYRADAAYVLEPTRLRLIPAQAGALSFRLRISGRAAHASVRYEGISAIDKFEVVEMRLRQLERELNQKPHALFLDYPIAYALNIGRVRSGSWSSTVPDELECEGRVGVPVGMASAEVRRLFAAALADAAQRDPWLREHPPQLEWYGGQFDAVEVDPDLPAFAALRAAHAQEFDVPPELVGAPYGSDMRLLVHEAETPAILYGPGDIRQAHATDEWIAVDEIVQAARVVTAAAARYLAT
;
A
#
# COMPACT_ATOMS: atom_id res chain seq x y z
N MET A 1 10.86 77.40 29.85
CA MET A 1 10.82 78.43 28.78
C MET A 1 9.87 77.95 27.68
N THR A 2 9.40 78.86 26.84
CA THR A 2 8.52 78.69 25.66
C THR A 2 8.93 77.56 24.69
N ALA A 3 8.04 76.92 23.90
CA ALA A 3 6.57 76.96 23.84
C ALA A 3 5.99 75.74 23.05
N GLU A 4 4.68 75.53 23.17
CA GLU A 4 3.80 74.57 22.47
C GLU A 4 2.96 75.30 21.39
N PRO A 5 1.92 74.72 20.71
CA PRO A 5 1.49 73.32 20.53
C PRO A 5 1.28 72.94 19.03
N SER A 6 0.85 71.72 18.66
CA SER A 6 -0.57 71.30 18.55
C SER A 6 -0.67 70.12 17.55
N THR A 7 -1.74 69.32 17.38
CA THR A 7 -2.93 68.83 18.15
C THR A 7 -3.31 67.45 17.48
N SER A 8 -4.40 66.70 17.71
CA SER A 8 -5.70 66.84 18.39
C SER A 8 -6.25 65.48 18.87
N ARG A 9 -7.50 65.45 19.40
CA ARG A 9 -8.32 64.28 19.80
C ARG A 9 -9.80 64.65 19.52
N ALA A 10 -10.73 63.82 19.03
CA ALA A 10 -11.26 62.51 19.49
C ALA A 10 -12.05 62.54 20.83
N ARG A 11 -13.40 62.37 20.78
CA ARG A 11 -14.25 61.49 21.67
C ARG A 11 -15.79 61.64 21.48
N TRP A 12 -16.55 60.75 22.14
CA TRP A 12 -17.99 60.41 21.99
C TRP A 12 -18.92 60.88 23.16
N ARG A 13 -20.23 60.98 22.89
CA ARG A 13 -21.45 60.83 23.76
C ARG A 13 -22.66 60.42 22.85
N GLY A 14 -23.84 59.96 23.27
CA GLY A 14 -24.48 59.77 24.59
C GLY A 14 -25.61 60.79 24.87
N ALA A 15 -26.81 60.46 25.40
CA ALA A 15 -27.39 59.19 25.88
C ALA A 15 -28.95 59.32 26.08
N SER A 16 -29.56 58.46 26.93
CA SER A 16 -30.92 58.53 27.55
C SER A 16 -32.10 57.76 26.92
N GLU A 17 -33.01 57.26 27.77
CA GLU A 17 -34.26 56.48 27.52
C GLU A 17 -35.50 57.26 28.06
N PRO A 18 -36.70 56.68 28.40
CA PRO A 18 -37.49 55.54 27.86
C PRO A 18 -38.99 55.92 27.59
N GLY A 19 -39.86 54.96 27.22
CA GLY A 19 -41.33 55.13 27.18
C GLY A 19 -42.13 53.81 27.07
N LEU A 20 -43.37 53.75 27.59
CA LEU A 20 -44.19 52.51 27.70
C LEU A 20 -45.64 52.66 27.20
N ARG A 21 -46.16 51.58 26.55
CA ARG A 21 -47.59 51.25 26.29
C ARG A 21 -48.30 52.20 25.28
N ASP A 22 -49.37 51.82 24.57
CA ASP A 22 -50.47 50.91 24.93
C ASP A 22 -51.20 50.20 23.74
N SER A 23 -52.07 49.23 24.09
CA SER A 23 -53.29 48.76 23.39
C SER A 23 -53.30 48.34 21.90
N GLY A 24 -53.54 47.04 21.65
CA GLY A 24 -54.91 46.60 21.30
C GLY A 24 -55.26 46.09 19.87
N ARG A 25 -55.65 44.81 19.77
CA ARG A 25 -56.71 44.20 18.91
C ARG A 25 -56.62 44.42 17.36
N ARG A 26 -56.52 43.39 16.51
CA ARG A 26 -57.54 42.35 16.22
C ARG A 26 -56.99 41.19 15.34
N HIS A 27 -57.77 40.12 15.20
CA HIS A 27 -57.56 39.03 14.22
C HIS A 27 -58.02 39.45 12.80
N ASP A 28 -57.50 38.81 11.74
CA ASP A 28 -58.27 37.78 10.99
C ASP A 28 -57.39 37.00 9.97
N HIS A 29 -58.00 36.12 9.14
CA HIS A 29 -57.36 34.85 8.75
C HIS A 29 -57.67 34.33 7.31
N TRP A 30 -56.59 33.89 6.63
CA TRP A 30 -56.53 32.66 5.80
C TRP A 30 -57.13 32.61 4.36
N ARG A 31 -56.67 31.57 3.61
CA ARG A 31 -57.11 31.07 2.25
C ARG A 31 -56.63 31.85 1.02
N GLY A 32 -56.45 31.23 -0.17
CA GLY A 32 -56.60 29.81 -0.55
C GLY A 32 -56.12 29.51 -1.99
N ARG A 33 -56.01 28.23 -2.40
CA ARG A 33 -55.50 27.77 -3.72
C ARG A 33 -56.62 27.48 -4.74
N THR A 34 -56.37 27.69 -6.04
CA THR A 34 -57.23 27.33 -7.21
C THR A 34 -56.40 26.83 -8.41
N VAL A 35 -57.03 26.28 -9.46
CA VAL A 35 -56.46 25.09 -10.16
C VAL A 35 -56.84 24.89 -11.66
N VAL A 36 -55.81 24.69 -12.53
CA VAL A 36 -55.72 23.72 -13.67
C VAL A 36 -56.30 23.99 -15.11
N ARG A 37 -55.55 23.45 -16.12
CA ARG A 37 -55.86 23.01 -17.52
C ARG A 37 -55.67 23.97 -18.74
N GLY A 38 -54.93 23.48 -19.76
CA GLY A 38 -54.86 24.03 -21.14
C GLY A 38 -53.64 23.58 -22.00
N ARG A 39 -53.87 22.88 -23.13
CA ARG A 39 -52.95 22.47 -24.24
C ARG A 39 -53.85 22.06 -25.46
N PRO A 40 -53.40 21.84 -26.73
CA PRO A 40 -52.02 21.60 -27.24
C PRO A 40 -51.62 22.20 -28.64
N GLY A 41 -50.32 22.55 -28.82
CA GLY A 41 -49.52 22.48 -30.09
C GLY A 41 -50.01 23.18 -31.38
N PRO A 42 -49.38 22.94 -32.55
CA PRO A 42 -48.03 22.41 -32.82
C PRO A 42 -47.22 23.27 -33.86
N HIS A 43 -46.11 22.72 -34.40
CA HIS A 43 -45.37 23.03 -35.67
C HIS A 43 -43.88 23.45 -35.57
N HIS A 44 -43.12 22.97 -36.58
CA HIS A 44 -41.71 23.21 -36.90
C HIS A 44 -41.63 23.57 -38.41
N PRO A 45 -40.70 24.43 -38.86
CA PRO A 45 -39.45 23.98 -39.53
C PRO A 45 -38.21 24.70 -38.92
N ALA A 46 -36.92 24.41 -39.16
CA ALA A 46 -36.15 23.55 -40.09
C ALA A 46 -35.47 24.25 -41.31
N GLN A 47 -34.14 24.41 -41.23
CA GLN A 47 -33.11 24.53 -42.31
C GLN A 47 -31.71 24.44 -41.63
N HIS A 48 -30.79 23.51 -41.98
CA HIS A 48 -29.88 23.41 -43.16
C HIS A 48 -28.68 24.38 -43.12
N LEU A 49 -27.41 24.00 -43.38
CA LEU A 49 -26.70 22.75 -43.75
C LEU A 49 -25.41 22.60 -42.88
N ALA A 50 -24.49 21.62 -42.95
CA ALA A 50 -24.15 20.51 -43.88
C ALA A 50 -23.78 19.23 -43.03
N ARG A 51 -23.39 18.00 -43.48
CA ARG A 51 -22.80 17.37 -44.70
C ARG A 51 -21.31 17.69 -44.97
N ARG A 52 -20.41 16.75 -45.33
CA ARG A 52 -20.44 15.28 -45.61
C ARG A 52 -19.82 14.52 -44.40
N ARG A 53 -19.95 13.22 -44.08
CA ARG A 53 -20.48 11.93 -44.63
C ARG A 53 -19.84 11.30 -45.89
N TRP A 54 -19.06 10.24 -45.66
CA TRP A 54 -19.02 8.97 -46.41
C TRP A 54 -18.92 7.83 -45.37
N LEU A 55 -19.21 6.55 -45.64
CA LEU A 55 -20.39 5.84 -46.17
C LEU A 55 -19.97 4.37 -46.34
N GLY A 56 -20.87 3.41 -46.13
CA GLY A 56 -20.57 1.98 -46.17
C GLY A 56 -21.66 1.18 -45.47
N ASP A 57 -22.78 0.97 -46.17
CA ASP A 57 -23.98 0.33 -45.63
C ASP A 57 -23.98 -1.20 -45.86
N LEU A 58 -24.59 -1.96 -44.93
CA LEU A 58 -25.45 -3.13 -45.23
C LEU A 58 -26.21 -3.54 -43.97
N ALA A 59 -27.41 -4.12 -44.10
CA ALA A 59 -28.38 -4.23 -42.99
C ALA A 59 -29.38 -5.39 -43.14
N LEU A 60 -29.92 -5.82 -41.98
CA LEU A 60 -31.07 -6.74 -41.79
C LEU A 60 -30.81 -8.20 -42.25
N HIS A 61 -31.38 -9.24 -41.65
CA HIS A 61 -32.40 -9.39 -40.59
C HIS A 61 -32.00 -10.63 -39.71
N SER A 62 -32.70 -11.16 -38.70
CA SER A 62 -34.08 -11.02 -38.21
C SER A 62 -34.18 -11.29 -36.67
N ARG A 63 -35.13 -12.12 -36.21
CA ARG A 63 -35.28 -12.69 -34.86
C ARG A 63 -36.01 -14.05 -34.98
N VAL A 64 -35.77 -15.00 -34.05
CA VAL A 64 -36.79 -15.91 -33.46
C VAL A 64 -36.15 -16.79 -32.36
N ARG A 65 -36.94 -17.17 -31.34
CA ARG A 65 -36.67 -18.25 -30.36
C ARG A 65 -37.80 -19.28 -30.44
N PRO A 66 -37.57 -20.56 -30.10
CA PRO A 66 -38.44 -21.19 -29.09
C PRO A 66 -37.68 -22.00 -28.01
N ARG A 67 -38.44 -22.77 -27.20
CA ARG A 67 -38.11 -23.23 -25.83
C ARG A 67 -37.63 -24.70 -25.73
N LEU A 68 -36.91 -24.98 -24.64
CA LEU A 68 -36.98 -26.14 -23.72
C LEU A 68 -37.48 -27.51 -24.23
N HIS A 69 -36.69 -28.56 -23.94
CA HIS A 69 -37.14 -29.71 -23.11
C HIS A 69 -35.93 -30.40 -22.43
N ARG A 70 -36.10 -31.54 -21.74
CA ARG A 70 -35.22 -32.00 -20.63
C ARG A 70 -35.08 -33.54 -20.57
N ILE A 71 -33.87 -34.03 -20.20
CA ILE A 71 -33.49 -35.40 -19.71
C ILE A 71 -33.77 -36.64 -20.63
N PRO A 72 -33.16 -37.85 -20.39
CA PRO A 72 -31.90 -38.18 -19.69
C PRO A 72 -30.97 -39.23 -20.39
N GLY A 73 -29.69 -39.26 -19.97
CA GLY A 73 -28.95 -40.52 -19.69
C GLY A 73 -28.11 -41.20 -20.80
N GLY A 74 -27.09 -41.98 -20.37
CA GLY A 74 -26.41 -43.00 -21.19
C GLY A 74 -24.91 -42.82 -21.51
N ARG A 75 -24.04 -43.59 -20.83
CA ARG A 75 -22.73 -44.09 -21.35
C ARG A 75 -22.79 -45.63 -21.27
N PRO A 76 -22.15 -46.39 -22.18
CA PRO A 76 -20.78 -46.86 -21.86
C PRO A 76 -19.81 -47.09 -23.06
N PHE A 77 -18.51 -47.11 -22.71
CA PHE A 77 -17.36 -47.80 -23.32
C PHE A 77 -17.31 -48.25 -24.80
N GLY A 78 -16.23 -47.84 -25.48
CA GLY A 78 -15.59 -48.51 -26.62
C GLY A 78 -14.11 -48.09 -26.75
N ARG A 79 -13.21 -48.99 -27.17
CA ARG A 79 -11.74 -48.74 -27.32
C ARG A 79 -11.25 -49.25 -28.69
N VAL A 80 -10.00 -48.88 -29.06
CA VAL A 80 -9.14 -49.51 -30.10
C VAL A 80 -9.49 -49.02 -31.55
N ARG A 81 -8.56 -48.69 -32.48
CA ARG A 81 -7.08 -48.85 -32.57
C ARG A 81 -6.36 -47.62 -33.18
N ARG A 82 -5.01 -47.68 -33.18
CA ARG A 82 -4.07 -46.76 -33.85
C ARG A 82 -4.14 -46.82 -35.39
N LEU A 83 -3.64 -45.78 -36.04
CA LEU A 83 -2.53 -45.92 -37.01
C LEU A 83 -1.62 -44.67 -36.98
N SER A 84 -0.34 -44.86 -37.31
CA SER A 84 0.65 -43.79 -37.56
C SER A 84 0.77 -43.59 -39.10
N LEU A 85 1.64 -42.76 -39.71
CA LEU A 85 2.92 -42.13 -39.37
C LEU A 85 3.20 -41.06 -40.46
N VAL A 86 4.14 -40.11 -40.26
CA VAL A 86 5.14 -39.58 -41.24
C VAL A 86 5.61 -38.16 -40.87
N GLU A 87 6.93 -38.07 -40.70
CA GLU A 87 7.83 -36.91 -40.79
C GLU A 87 9.09 -37.46 -41.53
N PRO A 88 10.18 -36.70 -41.85
CA PRO A 88 10.54 -35.34 -41.45
C PRO A 88 11.03 -34.42 -42.60
N ALA A 89 11.38 -33.15 -42.27
CA ALA A 89 12.48 -32.42 -42.89
C ALA A 89 12.96 -31.26 -41.99
N GLN A 90 14.24 -30.89 -42.05
CA GLN A 90 14.83 -29.75 -41.34
C GLN A 90 15.76 -28.92 -42.25
N VAL A 91 16.27 -27.84 -41.66
CA VAL A 91 17.57 -27.15 -41.84
C VAL A 91 17.71 -25.97 -42.82
N HIS A 92 18.36 -24.94 -42.25
CA HIS A 92 19.21 -23.88 -42.82
C HIS A 92 18.66 -22.47 -43.03
N ALA A 93 19.52 -21.52 -42.65
CA ALA A 93 19.43 -20.07 -42.76
C ALA A 93 20.67 -19.54 -43.51
N PRO A 94 20.63 -18.32 -44.08
CA PRO A 94 21.77 -17.74 -44.81
C PRO A 94 22.65 -16.83 -43.94
N THR A 95 23.96 -16.87 -44.18
CA THR A 95 24.97 -15.92 -43.68
C THR A 95 25.37 -14.90 -44.75
N ALA A 96 26.06 -13.83 -44.35
CA ALA A 96 26.52 -12.76 -45.25
C ALA A 96 28.00 -12.91 -45.67
N GLN A 97 28.36 -12.52 -46.90
CA GLN A 97 29.74 -12.15 -47.29
C GLN A 97 29.81 -11.34 -48.61
N HIS A 98 31.02 -11.08 -49.14
CA HIS A 98 31.38 -9.87 -49.92
C HIS A 98 31.68 -10.05 -51.44
N ARG A 99 31.43 -8.96 -52.22
CA ARG A 99 32.18 -8.50 -53.43
C ARG A 99 32.05 -9.37 -54.72
N PRO A 100 32.54 -8.93 -55.91
CA PRO A 100 33.30 -7.71 -56.28
C PRO A 100 32.54 -6.74 -57.22
N ALA A 101 33.21 -6.09 -58.20
CA ALA A 101 32.76 -4.83 -58.83
C ALA A 101 33.07 -4.68 -60.34
N GLY A 102 32.42 -3.69 -60.99
CA GLY A 102 32.68 -3.19 -62.35
C GLY A 102 31.55 -3.46 -63.37
N PRO A 103 31.49 -2.78 -64.54
CA PRO A 103 32.39 -1.75 -65.06
C PRO A 103 31.71 -0.36 -65.29
N VAL A 104 32.42 0.56 -65.96
CA VAL A 104 32.02 1.95 -66.32
C VAL A 104 31.86 2.08 -67.85
N PRO A 105 30.97 2.96 -68.33
CA PRO A 105 31.18 3.66 -69.61
C PRO A 105 31.43 5.17 -69.44
N THR A 106 32.19 5.74 -70.39
CA THR A 106 32.60 7.15 -70.48
C THR A 106 31.67 7.99 -71.35
N ASP A 107 31.64 9.32 -71.15
CA ASP A 107 32.12 10.25 -72.21
C ASP A 107 32.52 11.64 -71.66
N TRP A 108 33.05 12.51 -72.54
CA TRP A 108 33.76 13.75 -72.27
C TRP A 108 32.93 15.03 -72.44
N ARG A 109 33.36 16.14 -71.80
CA ARG A 109 33.95 17.31 -72.50
C ARG A 109 34.46 18.46 -71.60
N ASP A 110 35.64 18.93 -71.99
CA ASP A 110 36.14 20.32 -72.01
C ASP A 110 36.40 21.16 -70.73
N ARG A 111 37.40 22.03 -70.91
CA ARG A 111 38.10 22.95 -69.99
C ARG A 111 38.24 24.30 -70.75
N PRO A 112 38.58 25.47 -70.14
CA PRO A 112 39.73 25.63 -69.25
C PRO A 112 39.62 26.70 -68.13
N ALA A 113 40.68 26.79 -67.33
CA ALA A 113 40.81 27.74 -66.21
C ALA A 113 41.61 29.02 -66.57
N ARG A 114 41.52 30.05 -65.73
CA ARG A 114 42.53 31.12 -65.63
C ARG A 114 42.98 31.33 -64.18
N ARG A 115 44.24 31.78 -64.01
CA ARG A 115 44.95 32.00 -62.73
C ARG A 115 45.04 33.49 -62.37
N ARG A 116 45.49 33.76 -61.12
CA ARG A 116 46.05 35.00 -60.49
C ARG A 116 45.15 35.50 -59.34
N ARG A 117 45.65 36.04 -58.22
CA ARG A 117 47.04 36.22 -57.70
C ARG A 117 46.99 36.38 -56.16
N VAL A 118 48.15 36.29 -55.47
CA VAL A 118 48.32 36.59 -54.02
C VAL A 118 49.33 37.74 -53.87
N PRO A 119 49.15 38.66 -52.90
CA PRO A 119 50.10 38.86 -51.78
C PRO A 119 49.36 38.94 -50.42
N GLN A 120 49.77 38.28 -49.33
CA GLN A 120 50.99 38.44 -48.49
C GLN A 120 51.05 39.67 -47.56
N ARG A 121 51.00 39.40 -46.23
CA ARG A 121 51.90 39.88 -45.15
C ARG A 121 51.71 38.89 -43.97
N ALA A 122 52.69 38.05 -43.56
CA ALA A 122 53.94 38.34 -42.83
C ALA A 122 53.68 38.65 -41.33
N ARG A 123 53.95 37.73 -40.38
CA ARG A 123 55.24 37.46 -39.65
C ARG A 123 55.60 38.58 -38.64
N ASN A 124 56.18 38.34 -37.45
CA ASN A 124 56.82 37.16 -36.84
C ASN A 124 56.81 37.23 -35.27
N PRO A 125 57.24 36.19 -34.52
CA PRO A 125 57.26 36.17 -33.04
C PRO A 125 58.67 36.21 -32.37
N GLN A 126 58.75 36.59 -31.09
CA GLN A 126 59.84 36.35 -30.12
C GLN A 126 59.21 36.21 -28.71
N ARG A 127 59.50 35.20 -27.86
CA ARG A 127 60.73 34.80 -27.13
C ARG A 127 61.11 35.70 -25.94
N SER A 128 60.97 35.18 -24.72
CA SER A 128 61.85 35.46 -23.57
C SER A 128 61.81 34.32 -22.55
N LEU A 129 62.93 34.01 -21.89
CA LEU A 129 63.07 32.94 -20.90
C LEU A 129 64.10 33.36 -19.83
N ALA A 130 63.68 33.48 -18.56
CA ALA A 130 64.52 33.64 -17.38
C ALA A 130 63.67 33.20 -16.16
N GLN A 131 64.08 32.39 -15.18
CA GLN A 131 65.34 32.12 -14.47
C GLN A 131 65.78 33.12 -13.38
N LEU A 132 65.56 32.67 -12.13
CA LEU A 132 66.47 32.74 -10.96
C LEU A 132 66.82 34.09 -10.29
N ARG A 133 66.29 34.28 -9.07
CA ARG A 133 67.02 34.30 -7.76
C ARG A 133 65.97 34.16 -6.63
N LEU A 134 66.06 33.32 -5.59
CA LEU A 134 67.10 32.85 -4.64
C LEU A 134 67.32 33.73 -3.40
N GLY A 135 67.04 33.14 -2.23
CA GLY A 135 67.25 33.70 -0.87
C GLY A 135 66.23 33.10 0.12
N ARG A 136 66.37 31.91 0.73
CA ARG A 136 67.53 31.14 1.25
C ARG A 136 68.02 31.56 2.66
N ARG A 137 67.42 30.96 3.70
CA ARG A 137 67.98 30.62 5.05
C ARG A 137 67.11 29.46 5.58
N SER A 138 67.59 28.21 5.68
CA SER A 138 68.40 27.61 6.77
C SER A 138 67.67 27.57 8.12
N ALA A 139 67.47 26.44 8.82
CA ALA A 139 67.88 25.04 8.61
C ALA A 139 66.81 24.09 9.26
N ARG A 140 66.95 22.78 9.54
CA ARG A 140 68.09 21.83 9.56
C ARG A 140 67.59 20.37 9.29
N GLN A 141 68.25 19.36 9.87
CA GLN A 141 68.00 17.90 9.85
C GLN A 141 68.75 17.30 11.08
N PRO A 142 68.70 15.98 11.46
CA PRO A 142 68.69 14.80 10.56
C PRO A 142 67.93 13.51 11.00
N ALA A 143 67.89 12.53 10.06
CA ALA A 143 67.72 11.08 10.25
C ALA A 143 66.33 10.56 10.75
N VAL A 144 65.89 9.32 10.50
CA VAL A 144 66.59 8.05 10.13
C VAL A 144 66.04 7.40 8.83
N ARG A 145 66.79 6.45 8.26
CA ARG A 145 66.52 5.67 7.02
C ARG A 145 65.67 4.41 7.30
N ASN A 146 64.67 4.00 6.49
CA ASN A 146 64.69 3.38 5.14
C ASN A 146 65.12 1.88 5.10
N ALA A 147 64.42 1.08 4.27
CA ALA A 147 64.83 -0.18 3.57
C ALA A 147 64.21 -1.56 3.96
N ASP A 148 63.41 -2.09 3.02
CA ASP A 148 63.51 -3.42 2.35
C ASP A 148 62.96 -4.77 2.92
N ARG A 149 63.02 -5.79 2.04
CA ARG A 149 62.22 -7.03 1.94
C ARG A 149 63.02 -8.32 2.26
N LEU A 150 62.31 -9.47 2.19
CA LEU A 150 62.76 -10.89 2.07
C LEU A 150 62.94 -11.64 3.41
N ALA A 151 62.85 -12.98 3.51
CA ALA A 151 62.08 -14.05 2.81
C ALA A 151 62.34 -15.42 3.52
N LEU A 152 61.63 -16.51 3.14
CA LEU A 152 61.86 -17.93 3.53
C LEU A 152 61.54 -18.26 5.02
N SER A 153 61.25 -19.49 5.49
CA SER A 153 60.94 -20.83 4.92
C SER A 153 60.29 -21.71 6.03
N ARG A 154 59.16 -22.44 5.85
CA ARG A 154 58.95 -23.81 5.26
C ARG A 154 59.10 -24.97 6.30
N VAL A 155 58.42 -26.14 6.06
CA VAL A 155 58.54 -27.46 6.80
C VAL A 155 57.81 -27.52 8.18
N SER A 156 57.08 -28.57 8.64
CA SER A 156 56.50 -29.82 8.06
C SER A 156 55.31 -30.39 8.89
N ARG A 157 54.80 -31.60 8.56
CA ARG A 157 53.61 -32.29 9.13
C ARG A 157 53.93 -33.37 10.21
N CYS A 158 52.86 -33.97 10.78
CA CYS A 158 52.75 -35.27 11.48
C CYS A 158 53.11 -35.33 13.00
N ALA A 159 52.49 -36.17 13.85
CA ALA A 159 51.27 -37.01 13.70
C ALA A 159 50.63 -37.47 15.04
N ALA A 160 49.32 -37.74 14.99
CA ALA A 160 48.46 -38.71 15.70
C ALA A 160 48.76 -39.23 17.14
N PHE A 161 47.68 -39.42 17.93
CA PHE A 161 47.42 -40.71 18.60
C PHE A 161 45.89 -41.05 18.73
N ARG A 162 45.59 -42.24 19.28
CA ARG A 162 44.31 -43.00 19.31
C ARG A 162 43.59 -42.85 20.69
N ARG A 163 42.35 -43.31 21.00
CA ARG A 163 41.07 -43.71 20.32
C ARG A 163 39.98 -43.92 21.43
N ARG A 164 38.69 -43.71 21.09
CA ARG A 164 37.44 -44.47 21.45
C ARG A 164 37.37 -45.41 22.69
N PRO A 165 36.19 -45.60 23.36
CA PRO A 165 35.02 -46.26 22.70
C PRO A 165 33.56 -46.03 23.21
N LEU A 166 32.57 -46.31 22.31
CA LEU A 166 31.20 -46.88 22.53
C LEU A 166 30.18 -46.12 23.42
N LEU A 167 28.83 -46.20 23.30
CA LEU A 167 27.82 -46.64 22.30
C LEU A 167 26.77 -45.49 22.20
N GLY A 168 25.78 -45.40 21.29
CA GLY A 168 25.31 -46.18 20.13
C GLY A 168 23.99 -45.55 19.63
N ARG A 169 23.67 -45.58 18.33
CA ARG A 169 22.41 -45.04 17.77
C ARG A 169 21.80 -45.98 16.73
N ALA A 170 20.47 -46.10 16.75
CA ALA A 170 19.70 -46.82 15.75
C ALA A 170 19.61 -46.04 14.42
N ARG A 171 19.24 -46.74 13.33
CA ARG A 171 19.13 -46.19 11.97
C ARG A 171 17.69 -45.79 11.65
N LEU A 172 17.54 -44.77 10.80
CA LEU A 172 16.41 -44.63 9.87
C LEU A 172 16.97 -44.55 8.43
N PRO A 173 16.22 -45.00 7.41
CA PRO A 173 16.76 -45.22 6.07
C PRO A 173 16.83 -43.94 5.22
N CYS A 174 17.84 -43.86 4.34
CA CYS A 174 17.90 -42.85 3.30
C CYS A 174 17.13 -43.32 2.05
N LEU A 175 16.43 -42.41 1.39
CA LEU A 175 15.98 -42.58 0.00
C LEU A 175 16.95 -41.84 -0.95
N PRO A 176 17.13 -42.32 -2.21
CA PRO A 176 18.17 -41.83 -3.10
C PRO A 176 17.82 -40.46 -3.73
N ALA A 177 18.85 -39.68 -4.05
CA ALA A 177 18.71 -38.44 -4.78
C ALA A 177 18.40 -38.71 -6.27
N GLY A 178 17.21 -38.32 -6.72
CA GLY A 178 16.84 -38.20 -8.13
C GLY A 178 16.73 -36.73 -8.53
N VAL A 179 17.30 -36.36 -9.68
CA VAL A 179 17.12 -35.02 -10.24
C VAL A 179 15.78 -34.97 -10.97
N GLY A 180 14.87 -34.14 -10.50
CA GLY A 180 13.52 -33.97 -11.05
C GLY A 180 12.93 -32.62 -10.64
N ASP A 181 12.02 -32.15 -11.47
CA ASP A 181 11.35 -30.84 -11.53
C ASP A 181 11.06 -30.09 -10.22
N ARG A 182 11.05 -28.75 -10.27
CA ARG A 182 10.68 -27.84 -9.17
C ARG A 182 9.28 -27.28 -9.37
N SER A 183 8.26 -28.13 -9.20
CA SER A 183 6.89 -27.63 -9.03
C SER A 183 6.77 -26.81 -7.73
N GLN A 184 5.97 -25.75 -7.77
CA GLN A 184 5.47 -25.09 -6.57
C GLN A 184 4.50 -26.03 -5.83
N PRO A 185 4.26 -25.85 -4.51
CA PRO A 185 3.20 -26.58 -3.83
C PRO A 185 1.85 -26.23 -4.46
N ASP A 186 1.16 -27.25 -4.97
CA ASP A 186 -0.16 -27.16 -5.59
C ASP A 186 -1.17 -26.53 -4.61
N SER A 187 -1.93 -25.52 -5.04
CA SER A 187 -2.94 -24.86 -4.21
C SER A 187 -4.03 -25.84 -3.76
N ASP A 188 -4.31 -26.85 -4.58
CA ASP A 188 -5.26 -27.92 -4.27
C ASP A 188 -4.78 -28.79 -3.10
N SER A 189 -3.46 -28.87 -2.85
CA SER A 189 -2.89 -29.57 -1.68
C SER A 189 -3.10 -28.82 -0.37
N ALA A 190 -3.10 -27.48 -0.39
CA ALA A 190 -3.38 -26.66 0.79
C ALA A 190 -4.88 -26.76 1.18
N LEU A 191 -5.78 -26.69 0.20
CA LEU A 191 -7.22 -26.84 0.43
C LEU A 191 -7.59 -28.25 0.91
N ARG A 192 -6.92 -29.30 0.42
CA ARG A 192 -7.04 -30.67 0.96
C ARG A 192 -6.54 -30.73 2.41
N TRP A 193 -5.34 -30.21 2.71
CA TRP A 193 -4.80 -30.18 4.07
C TRP A 193 -5.75 -29.51 5.07
N ILE A 194 -6.35 -28.36 4.71
CA ILE A 194 -7.34 -27.65 5.54
C ILE A 194 -8.58 -28.51 5.81
N ARG A 195 -9.12 -29.21 4.79
CA ARG A 195 -10.28 -30.11 4.93
C ARG A 195 -9.93 -31.31 5.83
N ASP A 196 -8.82 -31.98 5.56
CA ASP A 196 -8.40 -33.21 6.25
C ASP A 196 -8.08 -32.95 7.73
N HIS A 197 -7.51 -31.78 8.06
CA HIS A 197 -7.14 -31.43 9.44
C HIS A 197 -8.28 -30.76 10.23
N ARG A 198 -9.32 -30.21 9.57
CA ARG A 198 -10.56 -29.82 10.26
C ARG A 198 -11.37 -31.05 10.70
N ALA A 199 -11.41 -32.12 9.91
CA ALA A 199 -12.12 -33.36 10.26
C ALA A 199 -11.60 -33.99 11.57
N LEU A 200 -10.27 -33.98 11.76
CA LEU A 200 -9.61 -34.52 12.98
C LEU A 200 -9.84 -33.69 14.26
N ALA A 201 -10.42 -32.49 14.16
CA ALA A 201 -10.67 -31.62 15.31
C ALA A 201 -12.06 -31.79 15.95
N ILE A 202 -12.98 -32.51 15.30
CA ILE A 202 -14.39 -32.61 15.72
C ILE A 202 -14.65 -33.85 16.60
N ASP A 203 -13.86 -34.92 16.46
CA ASP A 203 -14.14 -36.24 17.05
C ASP A 203 -13.35 -36.54 18.35
N ARG A 204 -13.15 -35.53 19.20
CA ARG A 204 -12.52 -35.67 20.54
C ARG A 204 -13.16 -34.78 21.61
N ALA A 205 -14.48 -34.92 21.77
CA ALA A 205 -15.26 -34.15 22.76
C ALA A 205 -16.24 -35.00 23.60
N ALA A 206 -15.98 -36.29 23.83
CA ALA A 206 -16.81 -37.15 24.70
C ALA A 206 -16.11 -38.39 25.29
N ASP A 207 -15.42 -38.27 26.43
CA ASP A 207 -15.29 -39.36 27.43
C ASP A 207 -15.11 -38.80 28.86
N PRO A 208 -16.13 -38.86 29.72
CA PRO A 208 -16.10 -38.26 31.06
C PRO A 208 -15.64 -39.25 32.15
N ARG A 209 -14.45 -39.87 32.04
CA ARG A 209 -13.95 -40.86 33.02
C ARG A 209 -12.43 -40.85 33.33
N GLN A 210 -11.97 -39.91 34.16
CA GLN A 210 -11.05 -40.20 35.29
C GLN A 210 -10.84 -38.98 36.23
N PRO A 211 -10.45 -39.18 37.52
CA PRO A 211 -10.51 -38.14 38.55
C PRO A 211 -9.19 -37.39 38.83
N ALA A 212 -9.31 -36.20 39.41
CA ALA A 212 -8.19 -35.35 39.84
C ALA A 212 -7.72 -35.64 41.27
N TRP A 213 -6.47 -35.26 41.60
CA TRP A 213 -5.92 -35.21 42.97
C TRP A 213 -5.07 -33.96 43.20
N ASN A 214 -4.98 -33.55 44.47
CA ASN A 214 -4.50 -32.23 44.92
C ASN A 214 -2.99 -32.19 45.26
N ALA A 215 -2.44 -30.98 45.42
CA ALA A 215 -1.13 -30.76 46.04
C ALA A 215 -1.18 -29.55 47.00
N ALA A 216 -0.72 -29.72 48.25
CA ALA A 216 -0.59 -28.63 49.22
C ALA A 216 0.46 -28.91 50.34
N ALA A 217 1.30 -27.91 50.60
CA ALA A 217 2.04 -27.57 51.83
C ALA A 217 2.95 -28.58 52.59
N ALA A 218 4.24 -28.22 52.73
CA ALA A 218 5.12 -28.54 53.87
C ALA A 218 6.34 -27.56 53.94
N HIS A 219 6.98 -27.44 55.12
CA HIS A 219 8.02 -26.44 55.51
C HIS A 219 8.79 -27.01 56.76
N PRO A 220 9.81 -26.36 57.40
CA PRO A 220 11.03 -25.66 56.94
C PRO A 220 12.34 -26.15 57.69
N VAL A 221 13.41 -25.32 57.70
CA VAL A 221 14.57 -25.24 58.67
C VAL A 221 15.98 -25.78 58.25
N LEU A 222 17.02 -25.12 58.81
CA LEU A 222 18.49 -25.11 58.58
C LEU A 222 19.25 -25.95 59.69
N PRO A 223 20.59 -25.90 59.97
CA PRO A 223 21.72 -25.06 59.44
C PRO A 223 23.12 -25.72 59.25
N HIS A 224 24.09 -25.03 58.61
CA HIS A 224 25.33 -24.47 59.23
C HIS A 224 26.31 -23.77 58.24
N LEU A 225 27.49 -23.34 58.71
CA LEU A 225 28.33 -22.25 58.17
C LEU A 225 29.80 -22.64 57.87
N ALA A 226 30.44 -21.80 57.01
CA ALA A 226 31.87 -21.56 56.74
C ALA A 226 32.38 -22.02 55.34
N GLY A 227 33.16 -21.22 54.59
CA GLY A 227 33.49 -19.80 54.73
C GLY A 227 34.71 -19.34 53.87
N ARG A 228 34.78 -18.04 53.50
CA ARG A 228 35.87 -17.37 52.73
C ARG A 228 35.96 -17.78 51.24
N THR A 229 36.32 -16.95 50.24
CA THR A 229 36.63 -15.49 50.18
C THR A 229 36.47 -14.90 48.77
N ASN A 230 35.69 -13.80 48.66
CA ASN A 230 36.04 -12.52 47.99
C ASN A 230 36.77 -12.49 46.62
N LYS A 231 36.06 -12.12 45.52
CA LYS A 231 36.31 -10.89 44.68
C LYS A 231 35.47 -10.81 43.39
N ARG A 232 34.93 -9.61 43.11
CA ARG A 232 34.80 -8.84 41.82
C ARG A 232 34.59 -9.58 40.48
N CYS A 233 33.84 -9.06 39.50
CA CYS A 233 33.05 -7.82 39.36
C CYS A 233 32.16 -7.91 38.10
N LEU A 234 31.02 -7.20 38.08
CA LEU A 234 30.64 -6.24 37.01
C LEU A 234 29.44 -5.41 37.50
N LEU A 235 29.19 -4.25 36.88
CA LEU A 235 28.29 -3.21 37.40
C LEU A 235 27.05 -3.04 36.52
N GLU A 236 25.89 -2.93 37.17
CA GLU A 236 24.68 -2.34 36.61
C GLU A 236 24.77 -0.81 36.68
N HIS A 237 24.11 -0.09 35.76
CA HIS A 237 23.96 1.36 35.84
C HIS A 237 22.49 1.73 35.72
N HIS A 238 21.90 2.20 36.82
CA HIS A 238 20.59 2.85 36.82
C HIS A 238 20.69 4.25 36.21
N LEU A 239 19.62 4.66 35.53
CA LEU A 239 19.19 6.05 35.41
C LEU A 239 17.68 6.09 35.70
N GLN A 240 17.23 7.11 36.43
CA GLN A 240 15.81 7.37 36.68
C GLN A 240 15.32 8.57 35.84
N PRO A 241 14.01 8.66 35.51
CA PRO A 241 13.45 9.80 34.81
C PRO A 241 13.14 10.95 35.77
N ASP A 242 13.73 12.12 35.53
CA ASP A 242 13.42 13.35 36.25
C ASP A 242 12.22 14.12 35.66
N GLN A 243 11.61 14.97 36.48
CA GLN A 243 10.39 15.72 36.16
C GLN A 243 10.68 16.97 35.32
N LEU A 244 9.89 17.24 34.26
CA LEU A 244 9.79 18.59 33.68
C LEU A 244 8.36 19.01 33.28
N ASP A 245 7.95 20.08 33.97
CA ASP A 245 6.97 21.12 33.66
C ASP A 245 5.51 20.78 33.30
N GLN A 246 4.59 21.24 34.16
CA GLN A 246 3.15 21.33 33.94
C GLN A 246 2.71 22.80 33.86
N ARG A 247 2.67 23.40 32.65
CA ARG A 247 1.88 24.62 32.39
C ARG A 247 1.52 24.81 30.92
N ALA A 248 0.27 25.26 30.71
CA ALA A 248 -0.40 25.56 29.44
C ALA A 248 -0.68 24.32 28.55
N ARG A 249 -1.86 24.21 27.89
CA ARG A 249 -2.95 25.17 27.66
C ARG A 249 -4.32 24.57 27.96
N ASN A 250 -5.17 25.32 28.68
CA ASN A 250 -6.62 25.09 28.69
C ASN A 250 -7.28 25.87 27.54
N ALA A 251 -7.96 25.18 26.62
CA ALA A 251 -9.01 25.73 25.75
C ALA A 251 -9.89 24.59 25.22
N TYR A 252 -11.16 24.87 24.90
CA TYR A 252 -12.13 23.94 24.29
C TYR A 252 -12.53 22.68 25.10
N LEU A 253 -12.93 22.87 26.36
CA LEU A 253 -13.89 21.96 27.00
C LEU A 253 -15.32 22.26 26.50
N LEU A 254 -15.68 21.73 25.33
CA LEU A 254 -17.09 21.52 24.99
C LEU A 254 -17.59 20.33 25.81
N ARG A 255 -18.57 20.55 26.71
CA ARG A 255 -19.23 19.45 27.42
C ARG A 255 -19.96 18.57 26.41
N PRO A 256 -19.74 17.24 26.36
CA PRO A 256 -20.64 16.37 25.63
C PRO A 256 -22.05 16.48 26.22
N ALA A 257 -23.07 16.46 25.35
CA ALA A 257 -24.45 16.38 25.80
C ALA A 257 -24.68 15.03 26.53
N PRO A 258 -25.57 14.98 27.55
CA PRO A 258 -25.84 13.74 28.26
C PRO A 258 -26.42 12.69 27.30
N ILE A 259 -25.70 11.57 27.15
CA ILE A 259 -26.15 10.43 26.35
C ILE A 259 -27.42 9.85 27.01
N PRO A 260 -28.54 9.73 26.30
CA PRO A 260 -29.77 9.17 26.87
C PRO A 260 -29.59 7.68 27.19
N PRO A 261 -30.05 7.19 28.36
CA PRO A 261 -29.73 5.85 28.82
C PRO A 261 -30.52 4.74 28.10
N VAL A 262 -29.78 3.67 27.75
CA VAL A 262 -30.21 2.26 27.75
C VAL A 262 -31.52 1.92 27.00
N ILE A 263 -31.39 1.79 25.68
CA ILE A 263 -32.06 0.73 24.91
C ILE A 263 -31.04 -0.10 24.09
N GLY A 264 -29.90 0.50 23.69
CA GLY A 264 -28.89 -0.11 22.81
C GLY A 264 -28.13 -1.32 23.36
N GLU A 265 -27.93 -1.43 24.69
CA GLU A 265 -27.12 -2.50 25.32
C GLU A 265 -27.48 -3.90 24.82
N ARG A 266 -28.77 -4.20 24.65
CA ARG A 266 -29.25 -5.53 24.23
C ARG A 266 -28.74 -5.97 22.86
N ALA A 267 -28.42 -5.06 21.95
CA ALA A 267 -27.87 -5.40 20.64
C ALA A 267 -26.37 -5.73 20.77
N GLU A 268 -25.61 -4.81 21.34
CA GLU A 268 -24.16 -4.94 21.55
C GLU A 268 -23.84 -6.17 22.40
N THR A 269 -24.50 -6.36 23.53
CA THR A 269 -24.30 -7.52 24.42
C THR A 269 -24.60 -8.85 23.71
N ARG A 270 -25.69 -8.96 22.93
CA ARG A 270 -26.01 -10.19 22.20
C ARG A 270 -25.00 -10.52 21.10
N ALA A 271 -24.48 -9.49 20.41
CA ALA A 271 -23.44 -9.67 19.40
C ALA A 271 -22.11 -10.10 20.05
N LEU A 272 -21.69 -9.43 21.12
CA LEU A 272 -20.50 -9.77 21.89
C LEU A 272 -20.56 -11.14 22.56
N GLN A 273 -21.74 -11.60 23.01
CA GLN A 273 -21.96 -12.96 23.52
C GLN A 273 -21.93 -14.03 22.42
N ALA A 274 -22.19 -13.66 21.17
CA ALA A 274 -22.12 -14.57 20.03
C ALA A 274 -20.71 -14.67 19.43
N LEU A 275 -19.89 -13.61 19.58
CA LEU A 275 -18.52 -13.53 19.07
C LEU A 275 -17.63 -14.63 19.67
N ASP A 276 -16.99 -15.40 18.79
CA ASP A 276 -15.96 -16.38 19.16
C ASP A 276 -14.58 -15.82 18.84
N THR A 277 -13.89 -15.35 19.88
CA THR A 277 -12.57 -14.73 19.76
C THR A 277 -11.48 -15.74 19.42
N ASN A 278 -11.62 -17.00 19.83
CA ASN A 278 -10.70 -18.07 19.46
C ASN A 278 -10.84 -18.44 17.98
N ALA A 279 -12.08 -18.48 17.47
CA ALA A 279 -12.34 -18.64 16.04
C ALA A 279 -11.78 -17.46 15.21
N CYS A 280 -11.89 -16.23 15.71
CA CYS A 280 -11.30 -15.04 15.07
C CYS A 280 -9.76 -15.14 14.97
N ILE A 281 -9.08 -15.51 16.06
CA ILE A 281 -7.62 -15.71 16.07
C ILE A 281 -7.25 -16.85 15.11
N LYS A 282 -7.98 -17.97 15.14
CA LYS A 282 -7.72 -19.11 14.25
C LYS A 282 -7.96 -18.75 12.78
N LEU A 283 -8.96 -17.94 12.46
CA LEU A 283 -9.21 -17.44 11.10
C LEU A 283 -8.05 -16.56 10.63
N ALA A 284 -7.57 -15.63 11.46
CA ALA A 284 -6.38 -14.84 11.14
C ALA A 284 -5.16 -15.74 10.86
N GLN A 285 -4.97 -16.81 11.66
CA GLN A 285 -3.92 -17.78 11.38
C GLN A 285 -4.12 -18.55 10.06
N ASP A 286 -5.34 -19.00 9.77
CA ASP A 286 -5.62 -19.80 8.57
C ASP A 286 -5.52 -18.95 7.28
N LEU A 287 -5.87 -17.65 7.33
CA LEU A 287 -5.63 -16.70 6.23
C LEU A 287 -4.13 -16.43 6.01
N VAL A 288 -3.33 -16.30 7.08
CA VAL A 288 -1.87 -16.12 7.00
C VAL A 288 -1.16 -17.38 6.50
N ARG A 289 -1.72 -18.57 6.74
CA ARG A 289 -1.20 -19.86 6.21
C ARG A 289 -1.35 -20.01 4.70
N VAL A 290 -2.31 -19.34 4.07
CA VAL A 290 -2.46 -19.32 2.62
C VAL A 290 -1.59 -18.21 2.03
N PRO A 291 -0.52 -18.52 1.27
CA PRO A 291 0.27 -17.51 0.58
C PRO A 291 -0.59 -16.82 -0.48
N SER A 292 -0.57 -15.50 -0.48
CA SER A 292 -1.38 -14.66 -1.36
C SER A 292 -0.62 -13.42 -1.82
N VAL A 293 0.67 -13.60 -2.15
CA VAL A 293 1.50 -12.50 -2.63
C VAL A 293 0.81 -11.85 -3.83
N THR A 294 0.75 -10.52 -3.83
CA THR A 294 0.16 -9.65 -4.85
C THR A 294 0.26 -10.27 -6.25
N GLY A 295 -0.88 -10.58 -6.88
CA GLY A 295 -1.00 -11.32 -8.14
C GLY A 295 -1.23 -12.83 -8.04
N ASN A 296 -1.41 -13.40 -6.84
CA ASN A 296 -1.73 -14.82 -6.61
C ASN A 296 -2.74 -14.99 -5.46
N GLU A 297 -3.87 -14.29 -5.52
CA GLU A 297 -4.82 -14.14 -4.41
C GLU A 297 -5.94 -15.20 -4.37
N ARG A 298 -6.17 -15.96 -5.45
CA ARG A 298 -7.34 -16.84 -5.61
C ARG A 298 -7.52 -17.85 -4.47
N ALA A 299 -6.45 -18.50 -4.02
CA ALA A 299 -6.53 -19.55 -2.99
C ALA A 299 -6.99 -19.03 -1.62
N VAL A 300 -6.69 -17.77 -1.26
CA VAL A 300 -7.18 -17.17 0.00
C VAL A 300 -8.60 -16.61 -0.17
N GLN A 301 -8.95 -16.10 -1.35
CA GLN A 301 -10.35 -15.74 -1.65
C GLN A 301 -11.29 -16.95 -1.58
N ASP A 302 -10.86 -18.12 -2.05
CA ASP A 302 -11.64 -19.36 -1.93
C ASP A 302 -11.83 -19.78 -0.46
N LEU A 303 -10.83 -19.57 0.41
CA LEU A 303 -10.96 -19.76 1.86
C LEU A 303 -11.92 -18.74 2.50
N VAL A 304 -11.88 -17.46 2.09
CA VAL A 304 -12.78 -16.42 2.61
C VAL A 304 -14.22 -16.67 2.21
N ALA A 305 -14.48 -17.03 0.94
CA ALA A 305 -15.82 -17.40 0.48
C ALA A 305 -16.42 -18.55 1.28
N LEU A 306 -15.67 -19.66 1.42
CA LEU A 306 -16.09 -20.80 2.26
C LEU A 306 -16.33 -20.39 3.72
N THR A 307 -15.50 -19.50 4.29
CA THR A 307 -15.67 -19.05 5.68
C THR A 307 -16.93 -18.18 5.85
N LEU A 308 -17.28 -17.36 4.86
CA LEU A 308 -18.50 -16.53 4.87
C LEU A 308 -19.76 -17.39 4.63
N GLU A 309 -19.68 -18.42 3.80
CA GLU A 309 -20.73 -19.45 3.63
C GLU A 309 -20.95 -20.25 4.91
N GLU A 310 -19.88 -20.74 5.56
CA GLU A 310 -19.93 -21.44 6.86
C GLU A 310 -20.50 -20.54 7.97
N ALA A 311 -20.19 -19.24 7.96
CA ALA A 311 -20.77 -18.24 8.84
C ALA A 311 -22.25 -17.94 8.53
N GLY A 312 -22.79 -18.44 7.41
CA GLY A 312 -24.20 -18.30 7.03
C GLY A 312 -24.56 -16.95 6.42
N LEU A 313 -23.63 -16.26 5.75
CA LEU A 313 -23.92 -15.08 4.94
C LEU A 313 -24.39 -15.45 3.53
N GLU A 314 -25.00 -14.50 2.84
CA GLU A 314 -25.23 -14.59 1.39
C GLU A 314 -23.93 -14.16 0.68
N VAL A 315 -23.25 -15.09 0.01
CA VAL A 315 -21.93 -14.86 -0.58
C VAL A 315 -22.04 -14.67 -2.09
N ASP A 316 -21.48 -13.57 -2.58
CA ASP A 316 -21.12 -13.38 -3.97
C ASP A 316 -19.60 -13.57 -4.13
N ARG A 317 -19.20 -14.37 -5.11
CA ARG A 317 -17.80 -14.59 -5.49
C ARG A 317 -17.70 -14.51 -7.00
N PHE A 318 -17.15 -13.40 -7.49
CA PHE A 318 -16.99 -13.13 -8.91
C PHE A 318 -15.53 -12.91 -9.29
N GLU A 319 -15.27 -12.88 -10.59
CA GLU A 319 -13.96 -12.57 -11.16
C GLU A 319 -14.11 -11.33 -12.04
N ALA A 320 -13.31 -10.30 -11.76
CA ALA A 320 -13.44 -9.01 -12.42
C ALA A 320 -12.70 -8.97 -13.76
N ASP A 321 -13.28 -8.29 -14.74
CA ASP A 321 -12.67 -8.07 -16.07
C ASP A 321 -11.52 -7.06 -15.97
N VAL A 322 -10.33 -7.56 -15.60
CA VAL A 322 -9.10 -6.76 -15.48
C VAL A 322 -8.80 -5.96 -16.76
N SER A 323 -9.15 -6.47 -17.94
CA SER A 323 -8.90 -5.76 -19.21
C SER A 323 -9.81 -4.55 -19.38
N ARG A 324 -11.10 -4.67 -19.04
CA ARG A 324 -12.03 -3.53 -19.01
C ARG A 324 -11.69 -2.54 -17.90
N LEU A 325 -11.29 -3.01 -16.72
CA LEU A 325 -10.89 -2.14 -15.60
C LEU A 325 -9.64 -1.33 -15.94
N LYS A 326 -8.59 -1.94 -16.53
CA LYS A 326 -7.41 -1.24 -17.07
C LYS A 326 -7.74 -0.15 -18.09
N ALA A 327 -8.82 -0.33 -18.86
CA ALA A 327 -9.28 0.63 -19.85
C ALA A 327 -10.17 1.76 -19.26
N HIS A 328 -10.48 1.73 -17.96
CA HIS A 328 -11.33 2.74 -17.33
C HIS A 328 -10.57 4.06 -17.09
N PRO A 329 -11.17 5.25 -17.36
CA PRO A 329 -10.49 6.54 -17.14
C PRO A 329 -10.09 6.84 -15.68
N ARG A 330 -10.74 6.18 -14.70
CA ARG A 330 -10.37 6.21 -13.27
C ARG A 330 -9.65 4.94 -12.79
N PHE A 331 -9.00 4.19 -13.70
CA PHE A 331 -8.22 3.02 -13.31
C PHE A 331 -7.15 3.42 -12.27
N PRO A 332 -7.14 2.81 -11.06
CA PRO A 332 -6.39 3.35 -9.92
C PRO A 332 -4.91 2.92 -9.87
N GLY A 333 -4.44 2.19 -10.89
CA GLY A 333 -3.06 1.71 -10.99
C GLY A 333 -2.89 0.22 -10.68
N MET A 334 -1.71 -0.29 -11.05
CA MET A 334 -1.17 -1.60 -10.65
C MET A 334 0.33 -1.64 -10.97
N GLU A 335 1.13 -2.33 -10.14
CA GLU A 335 2.56 -2.58 -10.35
C GLU A 335 2.84 -4.06 -10.67
N VAL A 336 1.99 -4.98 -10.20
CA VAL A 336 2.01 -6.39 -10.54
C VAL A 336 1.01 -6.67 -11.66
N GLU A 337 1.52 -7.12 -12.81
CA GLU A 337 0.68 -7.57 -13.93
C GLU A 337 -0.19 -8.78 -13.55
N ARG A 338 -1.49 -8.69 -13.83
CA ARG A 338 -2.51 -9.69 -13.47
C ARG A 338 -3.41 -10.03 -14.64
N THR A 339 -3.80 -11.30 -14.72
CA THR A 339 -4.79 -11.82 -15.66
C THR A 339 -6.14 -12.12 -15.01
N GLU A 340 -6.18 -12.24 -13.69
CA GLU A 340 -7.37 -12.52 -12.88
C GLU A 340 -7.47 -11.57 -11.69
N ALA A 341 -8.69 -11.35 -11.21
CA ALA A 341 -8.97 -10.62 -9.96
C ALA A 341 -10.24 -11.21 -9.33
N VAL A 342 -10.06 -12.20 -8.45
CA VAL A 342 -11.18 -12.86 -7.74
C VAL A 342 -11.57 -12.01 -6.54
N LEU A 343 -12.88 -11.80 -6.35
CA LEU A 343 -13.44 -10.92 -5.34
C LEU A 343 -14.58 -11.62 -4.61
N VAL A 344 -14.69 -11.37 -3.31
CA VAL A 344 -15.68 -12.03 -2.43
C VAL A 344 -16.38 -10.99 -1.58
N ALA A 345 -17.72 -11.00 -1.62
CA ALA A 345 -18.58 -10.17 -0.78
C ALA A 345 -19.57 -11.04 0.01
N GLY A 346 -19.57 -10.93 1.34
CA GLY A 346 -20.53 -11.60 2.22
C GLY A 346 -21.58 -10.63 2.73
N THR A 347 -22.86 -10.86 2.42
CA THR A 347 -23.98 -10.00 2.83
C THR A 347 -24.78 -10.59 3.98
N LEU A 348 -25.18 -9.73 4.92
CA LEU A 348 -26.09 -10.05 6.02
C LEU A 348 -27.15 -8.94 6.18
N GLY A 349 -28.42 -9.32 6.36
CA GLY A 349 -29.55 -8.38 6.39
C GLY A 349 -30.04 -8.00 4.98
N GLN A 350 -30.88 -6.98 4.89
CA GLN A 350 -31.44 -6.47 3.63
C GLN A 350 -31.16 -4.96 3.50
N LYS A 351 -31.43 -4.34 2.34
CA LYS A 351 -31.30 -2.87 2.27
C LYS A 351 -32.41 -2.25 3.13
N GLY A 352 -32.01 -1.47 4.13
CA GLY A 352 -32.90 -0.76 5.05
C GLY A 352 -32.51 0.70 5.16
N GLU A 353 -32.67 1.27 6.36
CA GLU A 353 -32.35 2.68 6.66
C GLU A 353 -30.83 2.94 6.77
N ARG A 354 -30.04 1.88 6.91
CA ARG A 354 -28.58 1.92 7.08
C ARG A 354 -27.90 0.74 6.40
N SER A 355 -26.64 0.92 6.03
CA SER A 355 -25.76 -0.13 5.52
C SER A 355 -24.30 0.17 5.83
N LEU A 356 -23.54 -0.88 6.10
CA LEU A 356 -22.13 -0.82 6.51
C LEU A 356 -21.30 -1.81 5.70
N ILE A 357 -20.21 -1.33 5.09
CA ILE A 357 -19.14 -2.17 4.57
C ILE A 357 -18.08 -2.40 5.66
N LEU A 358 -17.60 -3.64 5.78
CA LEU A 358 -16.36 -3.99 6.45
C LEU A 358 -15.40 -4.47 5.36
N ASN A 359 -14.43 -3.63 5.00
CA ASN A 359 -13.51 -3.87 3.89
C ASN A 359 -12.14 -4.31 4.43
N GLY A 360 -11.54 -5.30 3.75
CA GLY A 360 -10.12 -5.61 3.92
C GLY A 360 -9.54 -6.37 2.73
N HIS A 361 -8.25 -6.18 2.50
CA HIS A 361 -7.48 -6.84 1.45
C HIS A 361 -6.96 -8.22 1.87
N VAL A 362 -6.60 -9.04 0.89
CA VAL A 362 -6.01 -10.38 1.11
C VAL A 362 -4.68 -10.59 0.39
N ASP A 363 -4.29 -9.70 -0.52
CA ASP A 363 -2.94 -9.68 -1.06
C ASP A 363 -1.91 -9.30 0.00
N VAL A 364 -0.64 -9.52 -0.31
CA VAL A 364 0.48 -9.16 0.57
C VAL A 364 1.74 -8.88 -0.25
N VAL A 365 2.55 -7.91 0.17
CA VAL A 365 3.87 -7.67 -0.42
C VAL A 365 4.78 -8.89 -0.34
N PRO A 366 5.74 -9.04 -1.27
CA PRO A 366 6.75 -10.09 -1.22
C PRO A 366 7.42 -10.24 0.15
N VAL A 367 7.77 -11.49 0.50
CA VAL A 367 8.37 -11.85 1.80
C VAL A 367 9.85 -11.45 1.93
N GLY A 368 10.45 -10.82 0.93
CA GLY A 368 11.87 -10.50 0.92
C GLY A 368 12.78 -11.74 0.96
N ASP A 369 13.93 -11.64 1.64
CA ASP A 369 14.82 -12.78 1.85
C ASP A 369 14.25 -13.74 2.90
N ARG A 370 13.98 -14.98 2.49
CA ARG A 370 13.49 -16.05 3.36
C ARG A 370 14.50 -16.49 4.42
N GLN A 371 15.79 -16.17 4.30
CA GLN A 371 16.80 -16.48 5.31
C GLN A 371 16.79 -15.48 6.48
N ALA A 372 16.18 -14.31 6.30
CA ALA A 372 16.06 -13.28 7.32
C ALA A 372 14.84 -13.46 8.25
N TRP A 373 13.96 -14.43 7.99
CA TRP A 373 12.84 -14.78 8.87
C TRP A 373 13.23 -15.87 9.87
N HIS A 374 12.78 -15.75 11.12
CA HIS A 374 13.02 -16.75 12.17
C HIS A 374 12.17 -18.02 11.98
N ALA A 375 11.05 -17.93 11.25
CA ALA A 375 10.18 -19.04 10.89
C ALA A 375 9.64 -18.85 9.46
N SER A 376 8.85 -19.80 8.95
CA SER A 376 8.16 -19.58 7.66
C SER A 376 7.23 -18.36 7.76
N PRO A 377 7.24 -17.42 6.79
CA PRO A 377 6.29 -16.29 6.75
C PRO A 377 4.83 -16.74 6.65
N TRP A 378 4.58 -18.01 6.27
CA TRP A 378 3.25 -18.64 6.19
C TRP A 378 2.98 -19.60 7.36
N SER A 379 3.78 -19.55 8.43
CA SER A 379 3.60 -20.44 9.60
C SER A 379 2.35 -20.09 10.41
N ALA A 380 2.01 -18.81 10.48
CA ALA A 380 1.01 -18.27 11.40
C ALA A 380 1.23 -18.75 12.85
N HIS A 381 2.48 -18.82 13.28
CA HIS A 381 2.81 -19.29 14.62
C HIS A 381 2.52 -18.20 15.65
N ILE A 382 2.03 -18.60 16.83
CA ILE A 382 1.79 -17.69 17.94
C ILE A 382 2.86 -17.92 18.99
N GLN A 383 3.59 -16.87 19.34
CA GLN A 383 4.66 -16.90 20.35
C GLN A 383 4.60 -15.62 21.19
N ALA A 384 4.67 -15.74 22.51
CA ALA A 384 4.66 -14.61 23.46
C ALA A 384 3.55 -13.56 23.21
N GLY A 385 2.31 -14.04 22.95
CA GLY A 385 1.15 -13.17 22.71
C GLY A 385 1.08 -12.54 21.33
N ARG A 386 1.95 -12.92 20.39
CA ARG A 386 2.04 -12.36 19.03
C ARG A 386 1.82 -13.43 17.97
N LEU A 387 1.03 -13.11 16.95
CA LEU A 387 0.88 -13.91 15.73
C LEU A 387 1.89 -13.42 14.69
N TYR A 388 2.75 -14.30 14.20
CA TYR A 388 3.81 -14.00 13.23
C TYR A 388 3.50 -14.56 11.83
N GLY A 389 3.71 -13.74 10.80
CA GLY A 389 3.62 -14.11 9.39
C GLY A 389 3.39 -12.91 8.46
N ARG A 390 3.65 -13.08 7.16
CA ARG A 390 3.37 -12.03 6.16
C ARG A 390 1.86 -11.83 6.01
N GLY A 391 1.43 -10.58 6.17
CA GLY A 391 0.03 -10.18 6.24
C GLY A 391 -0.68 -10.53 7.55
N ALA A 392 0.07 -10.88 8.61
CA ALA A 392 -0.51 -11.02 9.94
C ALA A 392 -0.89 -9.65 10.54
N CYS A 393 -0.12 -8.61 10.23
CA CYS A 393 -0.44 -7.22 10.54
C CYS A 393 -1.23 -6.58 9.38
N ASP A 394 -0.80 -6.83 8.14
CA ASP A 394 -1.24 -6.06 6.97
C ASP A 394 -1.87 -6.95 5.86
N MET A 395 -3.18 -7.19 5.84
CA MET A 395 -4.17 -6.82 6.86
C MET A 395 -5.09 -8.00 7.25
N LYS A 396 -4.65 -9.25 7.05
CA LYS A 396 -5.51 -10.44 7.15
C LYS A 396 -6.13 -10.65 8.54
N ALA A 397 -5.50 -10.15 9.60
CA ALA A 397 -6.10 -10.14 10.94
C ALA A 397 -7.26 -9.13 11.06
N GLY A 398 -7.16 -7.97 10.40
CA GLY A 398 -8.26 -7.01 10.23
C GLY A 398 -9.43 -7.62 9.43
N LEU A 399 -9.15 -8.32 8.34
CA LEU A 399 -10.19 -9.05 7.60
C LEU A 399 -10.83 -10.16 8.46
N ALA A 400 -10.04 -10.93 9.22
CA ALA A 400 -10.55 -11.95 10.14
C ALA A 400 -11.47 -11.33 11.22
N VAL A 401 -11.16 -10.14 11.71
CA VAL A 401 -12.02 -9.32 12.59
C VAL A 401 -13.35 -9.00 11.90
N GLY A 402 -13.32 -8.52 10.65
CA GLY A 402 -14.53 -8.18 9.89
C GLY A 402 -15.46 -9.38 9.64
N ILE A 403 -14.88 -10.50 9.21
CA ILE A 403 -15.60 -11.78 9.03
C ILE A 403 -16.20 -12.27 10.36
N SER A 404 -15.42 -12.22 11.45
CA SER A 404 -15.85 -12.68 12.78
C SER A 404 -16.96 -11.81 13.37
N ALA A 405 -16.92 -10.49 13.16
CA ALA A 405 -18.01 -9.59 13.54
C ALA A 405 -19.31 -9.92 12.79
N ALA A 406 -19.23 -10.18 11.48
CA ALA A 406 -20.39 -10.58 10.69
C ALA A 406 -20.98 -11.92 11.13
N ALA A 407 -20.13 -12.91 11.40
CA ALA A 407 -20.52 -14.20 11.97
C ALA A 407 -21.17 -14.05 13.34
N ALA A 408 -20.65 -13.17 14.21
CA ALA A 408 -21.23 -12.86 15.51
C ALA A 408 -22.62 -12.22 15.37
N LEU A 409 -22.79 -11.23 14.48
CA LEU A 409 -24.10 -10.64 14.20
C LEU A 409 -25.10 -11.69 13.70
N LYS A 410 -24.72 -12.57 12.77
CA LYS A 410 -25.58 -13.68 12.30
C LYS A 410 -25.97 -14.63 13.43
N LYS A 411 -24.98 -15.14 14.18
CA LYS A 411 -25.15 -16.11 15.28
C LYS A 411 -25.95 -15.54 16.45
N SER A 412 -25.87 -14.23 16.70
CA SER A 412 -26.62 -13.55 17.76
C SER A 412 -28.13 -13.54 17.54
N GLY A 413 -28.62 -13.74 16.31
CA GLY A 413 -30.03 -13.67 15.96
C GLY A 413 -30.64 -12.27 16.12
N LEU A 414 -29.86 -11.20 15.90
CA LEU A 414 -30.33 -9.82 15.97
C LEU A 414 -31.14 -9.44 14.70
N PRO A 415 -32.32 -8.81 14.84
CA PRO A 415 -33.03 -8.24 13.71
C PRO A 415 -32.32 -6.96 13.24
N LEU A 416 -31.54 -7.06 12.16
CA LEU A 416 -30.90 -5.89 11.56
C LEU A 416 -31.94 -5.04 10.81
N ARG A 417 -31.87 -3.71 11.04
CA ARG A 417 -32.67 -2.68 10.34
C ARG A 417 -31.99 -2.20 9.04
N GLY A 418 -30.97 -2.93 8.61
CA GLY A 418 -30.03 -2.54 7.56
C GLY A 418 -29.17 -3.71 7.09
N ARG A 419 -28.12 -3.39 6.32
CA ARG A 419 -27.24 -4.37 5.68
C ARG A 419 -25.81 -4.29 6.21
N LEU A 420 -25.21 -5.44 6.53
CA LEU A 420 -23.76 -5.59 6.62
C LEU A 420 -23.23 -6.21 5.32
N ILE A 421 -22.12 -5.71 4.82
CA ILE A 421 -21.37 -6.28 3.69
C ILE A 421 -19.92 -6.45 4.14
N VAL A 422 -19.42 -7.68 4.20
CA VAL A 422 -17.97 -7.93 4.32
C VAL A 422 -17.39 -7.97 2.90
N GLN A 423 -16.36 -7.18 2.62
CA GLN A 423 -15.62 -7.19 1.35
C GLN A 423 -14.22 -7.73 1.58
N SER A 424 -13.85 -8.74 0.78
CA SER A 424 -12.51 -9.29 0.69
C SER A 424 -11.96 -8.97 -0.70
N VAL A 425 -10.97 -8.09 -0.77
CA VAL A 425 -10.49 -7.47 -2.02
C VAL A 425 -9.04 -7.83 -2.34
N VAL A 426 -8.62 -7.61 -3.58
CA VAL A 426 -7.28 -7.93 -4.08
C VAL A 426 -6.61 -6.74 -4.75
N GLY A 427 -5.29 -6.67 -4.61
CA GLY A 427 -4.44 -5.65 -5.19
C GLY A 427 -4.57 -4.29 -4.55
N GLU A 428 -4.75 -4.23 -3.24
CA GLU A 428 -4.61 -2.99 -2.46
C GLU A 428 -3.17 -2.46 -2.63
N GLU A 429 -2.21 -3.34 -2.31
CA GLU A 429 -0.75 -3.15 -2.20
C GLU A 429 -0.09 -2.49 -3.42
N ASP A 430 -0.74 -2.52 -4.59
CA ASP A 430 -0.22 -1.92 -5.82
C ASP A 430 -1.19 -0.99 -6.57
N GLY A 431 -2.40 -0.74 -6.06
CA GLY A 431 -3.32 0.23 -6.67
C GLY A 431 -4.81 0.12 -6.36
N GLY A 432 -5.29 -0.77 -5.50
CA GLY A 432 -6.71 -0.91 -5.12
C GLY A 432 -7.64 -1.51 -6.17
N ILE A 433 -7.15 -2.31 -7.13
CA ILE A 433 -7.98 -2.81 -8.25
C ILE A 433 -9.23 -3.58 -7.77
N GLY A 434 -9.16 -4.26 -6.62
CA GLY A 434 -10.25 -5.03 -6.03
C GLY A 434 -11.38 -4.18 -5.46
N THR A 435 -11.10 -3.16 -4.64
CA THR A 435 -12.15 -2.23 -4.17
C THR A 435 -12.71 -1.40 -5.32
N PHE A 436 -11.86 -1.01 -6.29
CA PHE A 436 -12.31 -0.38 -7.52
C PHE A 436 -13.31 -1.27 -8.30
N ALA A 437 -13.02 -2.57 -8.41
CA ALA A 437 -13.90 -3.54 -9.06
C ALA A 437 -15.19 -3.83 -8.25
N MET A 438 -15.13 -3.86 -6.91
CA MET A 438 -16.33 -3.90 -6.06
C MET A 438 -17.22 -2.67 -6.30
N ALA A 439 -16.62 -1.48 -6.43
CA ALA A 439 -17.33 -0.25 -6.72
C ALA A 439 -17.94 -0.27 -8.15
N ASP A 440 -17.23 -0.77 -9.16
CA ASP A 440 -17.78 -0.96 -10.51
C ASP A 440 -18.92 -1.99 -10.54
N HIS A 441 -18.83 -3.08 -9.77
CA HIS A 441 -19.91 -4.08 -9.61
C HIS A 441 -21.14 -3.52 -8.87
N GLY A 442 -21.07 -2.32 -8.30
CA GLY A 442 -22.21 -1.65 -7.66
C GLY A 442 -22.34 -1.89 -6.15
N TYR A 443 -21.31 -2.41 -5.47
CA TYR A 443 -21.30 -2.44 -4.00
C TYR A 443 -21.23 -1.01 -3.44
N ARG A 444 -22.21 -0.65 -2.62
CA ARG A 444 -22.42 0.68 -2.02
C ARG A 444 -22.94 0.51 -0.60
N ALA A 445 -22.55 1.41 0.31
CA ALA A 445 -23.11 1.47 1.66
C ALA A 445 -23.22 2.93 2.15
N ASP A 446 -23.91 3.13 3.27
CA ASP A 446 -24.03 4.46 3.90
C ASP A 446 -22.78 4.81 4.73
N ALA A 447 -21.96 3.80 5.08
CA ALA A 447 -20.62 3.95 5.64
C ALA A 447 -19.76 2.69 5.40
N ALA A 448 -18.44 2.80 5.58
CA ALA A 448 -17.49 1.69 5.59
C ALA A 448 -16.43 1.81 6.69
N TYR A 449 -16.02 0.68 7.27
CA TYR A 449 -14.77 0.58 8.04
C TYR A 449 -13.76 -0.21 7.20
N VAL A 450 -12.57 0.33 7.02
CA VAL A 450 -11.42 -0.35 6.39
C VAL A 450 -10.49 -0.79 7.50
N LEU A 451 -10.24 -2.09 7.61
CA LEU A 451 -9.77 -2.72 8.86
C LEU A 451 -8.25 -2.75 9.04
N GLU A 452 -7.54 -1.75 8.49
CA GLU A 452 -6.08 -1.63 8.43
C GLU A 452 -5.38 -1.59 9.82
N PRO A 453 -4.06 -1.85 9.90
CA PRO A 453 -3.28 -1.77 11.14
C PRO A 453 -3.07 -0.32 11.66
N THR A 454 -4.16 0.30 12.14
CA THR A 454 -4.19 1.68 12.64
C THR A 454 -3.75 1.83 14.10
N ARG A 455 -3.52 0.72 14.82
CA ARG A 455 -3.36 0.60 16.28
C ARG A 455 -4.64 0.90 17.06
N LEU A 456 -5.79 0.47 16.53
CA LEU A 456 -7.13 0.79 17.05
C LEU A 456 -7.42 2.31 17.13
N ARG A 457 -6.72 3.10 16.32
CA ARG A 457 -6.93 4.54 16.18
C ARG A 457 -7.91 4.81 15.03
N LEU A 458 -8.63 5.91 15.13
CA LEU A 458 -9.67 6.27 14.17
C LEU A 458 -9.09 7.28 13.16
N ILE A 459 -9.04 6.91 11.88
CA ILE A 459 -8.38 7.73 10.84
C ILE A 459 -9.41 8.23 9.81
N PRO A 460 -9.98 9.44 10.00
CA PRO A 460 -10.91 10.06 9.04
C PRO A 460 -10.23 10.71 7.84
N ALA A 461 -8.89 10.82 7.82
CA ALA A 461 -8.16 11.49 6.74
C ALA A 461 -6.85 10.75 6.38
N GLN A 462 -6.66 10.47 5.09
CA GLN A 462 -5.43 9.88 4.55
C GLN A 462 -4.83 10.75 3.44
N ALA A 463 -3.50 10.78 3.38
CA ALA A 463 -2.77 11.29 2.24
C ALA A 463 -2.94 10.37 1.03
N GLY A 464 -2.78 10.91 -0.16
CA GLY A 464 -2.57 10.10 -1.36
C GLY A 464 -1.09 9.80 -1.59
N ALA A 465 -0.82 8.98 -2.60
CA ALA A 465 0.51 8.58 -3.04
C ALA A 465 0.46 8.22 -4.52
N LEU A 466 1.26 8.91 -5.35
CA LEU A 466 1.32 8.66 -6.79
C LEU A 466 2.65 8.03 -7.15
N SER A 467 2.65 6.76 -7.56
CA SER A 467 3.82 6.09 -8.14
C SER A 467 4.17 6.72 -9.50
N PHE A 468 5.47 6.91 -9.73
CA PHE A 468 6.03 7.54 -10.94
C PHE A 468 7.37 6.91 -11.33
N ARG A 469 7.67 6.96 -12.63
CA ARG A 469 8.99 6.65 -13.20
C ARG A 469 9.51 7.85 -13.97
N LEU A 470 10.81 8.10 -13.84
CA LEU A 470 11.55 9.05 -14.67
C LEU A 470 12.60 8.31 -15.50
N ARG A 471 12.79 8.77 -16.75
CA ARG A 471 13.98 8.46 -17.56
C ARG A 471 14.74 9.74 -17.88
N ILE A 472 16.05 9.73 -17.62
CA ILE A 472 16.95 10.86 -17.78
C ILE A 472 18.09 10.43 -18.72
N SER A 473 18.24 11.14 -19.83
CA SER A 473 19.26 10.87 -20.84
C SER A 473 20.56 11.63 -20.58
N GLY A 474 21.68 10.97 -20.86
CA GLY A 474 23.03 11.53 -20.90
C GLY A 474 23.68 11.25 -22.26
N ARG A 475 25.02 11.19 -22.28
CA ARG A 475 25.83 10.87 -23.47
C ARG A 475 27.07 10.08 -23.07
N ALA A 476 27.23 8.89 -23.63
CA ALA A 476 28.35 8.02 -23.32
C ALA A 476 29.69 8.62 -23.78
N ALA A 477 30.73 8.36 -23.00
CA ALA A 477 32.14 8.58 -23.33
C ALA A 477 33.00 7.62 -22.52
N HIS A 478 34.25 7.40 -22.93
CA HIS A 478 35.20 6.63 -22.12
C HIS A 478 35.56 7.42 -20.85
N ALA A 479 35.60 6.78 -19.68
CA ALA A 479 35.69 7.48 -18.39
C ALA A 479 36.94 8.38 -18.23
N SER A 480 38.05 8.06 -18.90
CA SER A 480 39.26 8.91 -18.90
C SER A 480 39.08 10.26 -19.62
N VAL A 481 38.04 10.38 -20.44
CA VAL A 481 37.65 11.60 -21.18
C VAL A 481 36.21 12.01 -20.84
N ARG A 482 35.79 11.84 -19.57
CA ARG A 482 34.39 12.05 -19.13
C ARG A 482 33.77 13.41 -19.49
N TYR A 483 34.60 14.42 -19.78
CA TYR A 483 34.20 15.75 -20.24
C TYR A 483 33.65 15.79 -21.68
N GLU A 484 33.86 14.74 -22.48
CA GLU A 484 33.24 14.55 -23.80
C GLU A 484 31.81 13.98 -23.68
N GLY A 485 31.53 13.26 -22.60
CA GLY A 485 30.23 12.70 -22.28
C GLY A 485 29.34 13.64 -21.45
N ILE A 486 28.15 13.15 -21.10
CA ILE A 486 27.22 13.77 -20.17
C ILE A 486 26.69 12.65 -19.26
N SER A 487 26.99 12.71 -17.97
CA SER A 487 26.54 11.68 -17.01
C SER A 487 25.06 11.87 -16.66
N ALA A 488 24.23 10.86 -16.93
CA ALA A 488 22.82 10.85 -16.53
C ALA A 488 22.65 10.88 -15.00
N ILE A 489 23.63 10.39 -14.23
CA ILE A 489 23.67 10.49 -12.77
C ILE A 489 23.87 11.96 -12.34
N ASP A 490 24.81 12.67 -12.97
CA ASP A 490 25.07 14.09 -12.70
C ASP A 490 23.85 14.97 -13.07
N LYS A 491 22.96 14.48 -13.96
CA LYS A 491 21.67 15.13 -14.30
C LYS A 491 20.52 14.75 -13.36
N PHE A 492 20.53 13.53 -12.82
CA PHE A 492 19.57 13.13 -11.80
C PHE A 492 19.68 13.98 -10.52
N GLU A 493 20.89 14.38 -10.11
CA GLU A 493 21.10 15.30 -8.96
C GLU A 493 20.33 16.63 -9.13
N VAL A 494 20.36 17.21 -10.33
CA VAL A 494 19.63 18.46 -10.66
C VAL A 494 18.12 18.29 -10.53
N VAL A 495 17.59 17.12 -10.94
CA VAL A 495 16.17 16.77 -10.85
C VAL A 495 15.78 16.47 -9.39
N GLU A 496 16.55 15.65 -8.69
CA GLU A 496 16.32 15.26 -7.29
C GLU A 496 16.28 16.50 -6.37
N MET A 497 17.19 17.46 -6.55
CA MET A 497 17.17 18.74 -5.83
C MET A 497 15.82 19.48 -5.99
N ARG A 498 15.21 19.43 -7.18
CA ARG A 498 13.90 20.06 -7.43
C ARG A 498 12.73 19.25 -6.88
N LEU A 499 12.80 17.92 -6.89
CA LEU A 499 11.80 17.07 -6.21
C LEU A 499 11.85 17.25 -4.68
N ARG A 500 13.05 17.36 -4.08
CA ARG A 500 13.23 17.70 -2.66
C ARG A 500 12.82 19.15 -2.31
N GLN A 501 12.69 20.03 -3.30
CA GLN A 501 12.06 21.35 -3.09
C GLN A 501 10.53 21.23 -3.12
N LEU A 502 9.97 20.45 -4.06
CA LEU A 502 8.53 20.16 -4.12
C LEU A 502 8.02 19.46 -2.85
N GLU A 503 8.76 18.47 -2.32
CA GLU A 503 8.39 17.82 -1.04
C GLU A 503 8.25 18.85 0.09
N ARG A 504 9.22 19.77 0.22
CA ARG A 504 9.18 20.84 1.22
C ARG A 504 8.05 21.84 0.95
N GLU A 505 7.63 22.04 -0.30
CA GLU A 505 6.49 22.87 -0.68
C GLU A 505 5.14 22.21 -0.31
N LEU A 506 4.97 20.91 -0.58
CA LEU A 506 3.80 20.13 -0.18
C LEU A 506 3.64 20.07 1.34
N ASN A 507 4.75 20.01 2.09
CA ASN A 507 4.76 19.92 3.55
C ASN A 507 4.81 21.29 4.28
N GLN A 508 4.61 22.43 3.61
CA GLN A 508 4.59 23.75 4.29
C GLN A 508 3.42 23.93 5.26
N LYS A 509 2.30 23.24 5.00
CA LYS A 509 1.06 23.31 5.77
C LYS A 509 0.42 21.92 5.83
N PRO A 510 0.97 20.98 6.63
CA PRO A 510 0.37 19.66 6.81
C PRO A 510 -1.03 19.79 7.42
N HIS A 511 -1.89 18.83 7.12
CA HIS A 511 -3.22 18.77 7.73
C HIS A 511 -3.14 18.57 9.25
N ALA A 512 -4.13 19.05 10.01
CA ALA A 512 -4.07 19.09 11.47
C ALA A 512 -3.92 17.71 12.13
N LEU A 513 -4.47 16.66 11.51
CA LEU A 513 -4.35 15.27 11.96
C LEU A 513 -2.97 14.63 11.63
N PHE A 514 -2.07 15.35 10.98
CA PHE A 514 -0.79 14.86 10.47
C PHE A 514 0.42 15.52 11.16
N LEU A 515 0.20 16.33 12.20
CA LEU A 515 1.24 17.16 12.83
C LEU A 515 2.36 16.35 13.51
N ASP A 516 2.10 15.11 13.92
CA ASP A 516 3.11 14.21 14.50
C ASP A 516 4.04 13.55 13.46
N TYR A 517 3.78 13.74 12.17
CA TYR A 517 4.62 13.25 11.08
C TYR A 517 5.60 14.33 10.60
N PRO A 518 6.94 14.17 10.78
CA PRO A 518 7.92 15.16 10.33
C PRO A 518 7.90 15.43 8.82
N ILE A 519 7.40 14.46 8.04
CA ILE A 519 7.09 14.59 6.62
C ILE A 519 5.75 13.88 6.39
N ALA A 520 4.66 14.63 6.33
CA ALA A 520 3.30 14.10 6.15
C ALA A 520 3.05 13.60 4.71
N TYR A 521 3.65 14.28 3.73
CA TYR A 521 3.47 14.03 2.29
C TYR A 521 4.83 13.78 1.64
N ALA A 522 5.44 12.65 1.97
CA ALA A 522 6.81 12.33 1.55
C ALA A 522 6.94 12.06 0.04
N LEU A 523 8.08 12.46 -0.54
CA LEU A 523 8.50 12.14 -1.90
C LEU A 523 9.74 11.25 -1.84
N ASN A 524 9.58 9.97 -2.17
CA ASN A 524 10.63 8.96 -2.06
C ASN A 524 11.02 8.38 -3.43
N ILE A 525 12.32 8.32 -3.72
CA ILE A 525 12.88 7.54 -4.84
C ILE A 525 13.24 6.16 -4.29
N GLY A 526 12.45 5.14 -4.65
CA GLY A 526 12.61 3.77 -4.13
C GLY A 526 13.61 2.93 -4.92
N ARG A 527 13.80 3.21 -6.21
CA ARG A 527 14.71 2.48 -7.10
C ARG A 527 15.40 3.43 -8.08
N VAL A 528 16.68 3.17 -8.35
CA VAL A 528 17.47 3.81 -9.40
C VAL A 528 18.23 2.73 -10.18
N ARG A 529 18.33 2.88 -11.50
CA ARG A 529 19.15 2.07 -12.40
C ARG A 529 19.87 3.00 -13.39
N SER A 530 21.18 2.89 -13.52
CA SER A 530 21.95 3.71 -14.45
C SER A 530 23.29 3.06 -14.81
N GLY A 531 23.73 3.28 -16.06
CA GLY A 531 25.02 2.83 -16.56
C GLY A 531 25.10 1.34 -16.91
N SER A 532 26.06 1.03 -17.78
CA SER A 532 26.28 -0.33 -18.32
C SER A 532 27.69 -0.87 -18.05
N TRP A 533 28.67 0.00 -17.78
CA TRP A 533 30.07 -0.36 -17.55
C TRP A 533 30.80 0.71 -16.73
N SER A 534 31.70 0.30 -15.83
CA SER A 534 32.40 1.22 -14.90
C SER A 534 33.37 2.19 -15.57
N SER A 535 33.88 1.85 -16.77
CA SER A 535 34.75 2.73 -17.57
C SER A 535 33.99 3.56 -18.63
N THR A 536 32.67 3.66 -18.52
CA THR A 536 31.80 4.42 -19.44
C THR A 536 31.02 5.47 -18.66
N VAL A 537 30.92 6.70 -19.18
CA VAL A 537 30.02 7.73 -18.63
C VAL A 537 28.57 7.26 -18.80
N PRO A 538 27.77 7.16 -17.72
CA PRO A 538 26.38 6.69 -17.81
C PRO A 538 25.53 7.62 -18.68
N ASP A 539 24.87 7.04 -19.67
CA ASP A 539 24.09 7.74 -20.70
C ASP A 539 22.57 7.56 -20.56
N GLU A 540 22.13 6.72 -19.62
CA GLU A 540 20.74 6.60 -19.19
C GLU A 540 20.66 6.42 -17.67
N LEU A 541 19.64 7.01 -17.06
CA LEU A 541 19.18 6.72 -15.71
C LEU A 541 17.65 6.57 -15.71
N GLU A 542 17.17 5.45 -15.19
CA GLU A 542 15.77 5.20 -14.85
C GLU A 542 15.62 5.22 -13.32
N CYS A 543 14.67 6.00 -12.79
CA CYS A 543 14.32 5.94 -11.37
C CYS A 543 12.81 5.84 -11.15
N GLU A 544 12.42 5.16 -10.08
CA GLU A 544 11.03 4.90 -9.69
C GLU A 544 10.82 5.38 -8.24
N GLY A 545 9.65 5.95 -7.97
CA GLY A 545 9.34 6.55 -6.68
C GLY A 545 7.87 6.89 -6.50
N ARG A 546 7.51 7.40 -5.32
CA ARG A 546 6.18 7.96 -5.01
C ARG A 546 6.26 9.41 -4.57
N VAL A 547 5.22 10.20 -4.89
CA VAL A 547 4.99 11.53 -4.30
C VAL A 547 3.68 11.53 -3.52
N GLY A 548 3.72 12.04 -2.28
CA GLY A 548 2.53 12.17 -1.43
C GLY A 548 1.56 13.25 -1.94
N VAL A 549 0.26 13.02 -1.75
CA VAL A 549 -0.81 13.98 -2.09
C VAL A 549 -1.39 14.55 -0.80
N PRO A 550 -1.32 15.88 -0.58
CA PRO A 550 -1.93 16.51 0.59
C PRO A 550 -3.44 16.31 0.68
N VAL A 551 -3.96 16.19 1.92
CA VAL A 551 -5.41 16.24 2.17
C VAL A 551 -5.95 17.60 1.69
N GLY A 552 -7.10 17.58 1.00
CA GLY A 552 -7.66 18.76 0.36
C GLY A 552 -7.03 19.14 -0.99
N MET A 553 -6.03 18.40 -1.49
CA MET A 553 -5.45 18.59 -2.82
C MET A 553 -5.79 17.41 -3.74
N ALA A 554 -6.28 17.69 -4.95
CA ALA A 554 -6.52 16.65 -5.95
C ALA A 554 -5.20 16.16 -6.57
N SER A 555 -5.08 14.86 -6.85
CA SER A 555 -3.86 14.28 -7.45
C SER A 555 -3.43 14.96 -8.75
N ALA A 556 -4.36 15.45 -9.57
CA ALA A 556 -4.07 16.20 -10.79
C ALA A 556 -3.24 17.48 -10.54
N GLU A 557 -3.44 18.15 -9.39
CA GLU A 557 -2.65 19.32 -9.00
C GLU A 557 -1.23 18.92 -8.58
N VAL A 558 -1.07 17.81 -7.83
CA VAL A 558 0.26 17.27 -7.50
C VAL A 558 1.00 16.84 -8.76
N ARG A 559 0.34 16.20 -9.73
CA ARG A 559 0.94 15.89 -11.04
C ARG A 559 1.41 17.16 -11.77
N ARG A 560 0.64 18.24 -11.71
CA ARG A 560 0.98 19.54 -12.30
C ARG A 560 2.18 20.19 -11.62
N LEU A 561 2.23 20.18 -10.29
CA LEU A 561 3.36 20.69 -9.50
C LEU A 561 4.63 19.86 -9.72
N PHE A 562 4.50 18.53 -9.83
CA PHE A 562 5.60 17.61 -10.17
C PHE A 562 6.16 17.90 -11.57
N ALA A 563 5.30 18.01 -12.58
CA ALA A 563 5.72 18.39 -13.93
C ALA A 563 6.39 19.77 -13.99
N ALA A 564 5.92 20.74 -13.20
CA ALA A 564 6.54 22.05 -13.06
C ALA A 564 7.94 21.97 -12.40
N ALA A 565 8.12 21.11 -11.40
CA ALA A 565 9.43 20.87 -10.77
C ALA A 565 10.44 20.24 -11.74
N LEU A 566 10.01 19.31 -12.59
CA LEU A 566 10.84 18.76 -13.68
C LEU A 566 11.18 19.83 -14.73
N ALA A 567 10.23 20.67 -15.11
CA ALA A 567 10.44 21.74 -16.09
C ALA A 567 11.41 22.82 -15.57
N ASP A 568 11.35 23.16 -14.28
CA ASP A 568 12.31 24.05 -13.61
C ASP A 568 13.72 23.42 -13.53
N ALA A 569 13.83 22.11 -13.25
CA ALA A 569 15.10 21.39 -13.33
C ALA A 569 15.69 21.43 -14.74
N ALA A 570 14.87 21.15 -15.76
CA ALA A 570 15.28 21.17 -17.16
C ALA A 570 15.71 22.57 -17.65
N GLN A 571 15.08 23.64 -17.16
CA GLN A 571 15.49 25.00 -17.49
C GLN A 571 16.84 25.39 -16.87
N ARG A 572 17.23 24.80 -15.73
CA ARG A 572 18.47 25.12 -15.00
C ARG A 572 19.74 24.48 -15.59
N ASP A 573 19.60 23.42 -16.38
CA ASP A 573 20.73 22.72 -16.98
C ASP A 573 20.66 22.74 -18.53
N PRO A 574 21.73 23.15 -19.24
CA PRO A 574 21.70 23.24 -20.72
C PRO A 574 21.38 21.92 -21.43
N TRP A 575 21.82 20.78 -20.89
CA TRP A 575 21.58 19.49 -21.51
C TRP A 575 20.15 19.01 -21.28
N LEU A 576 19.62 19.13 -20.06
CA LEU A 576 18.23 18.78 -19.75
C LEU A 576 17.22 19.70 -20.46
N ARG A 577 17.61 20.93 -20.83
CA ARG A 577 16.78 21.82 -21.65
C ARG A 577 16.52 21.26 -23.05
N GLU A 578 17.51 20.57 -23.62
CA GLU A 578 17.43 19.91 -24.93
C GLU A 578 16.92 18.47 -24.80
N HIS A 579 17.17 17.81 -23.66
CA HIS A 579 16.84 16.42 -23.36
C HIS A 579 16.04 16.33 -22.04
N PRO A 580 14.79 16.80 -22.01
CA PRO A 580 13.99 16.89 -20.78
C PRO A 580 13.71 15.51 -20.17
N PRO A 581 13.66 15.38 -18.82
CA PRO A 581 13.29 14.14 -18.16
C PRO A 581 11.91 13.64 -18.62
N GLN A 582 11.85 12.38 -19.05
CA GLN A 582 10.59 11.74 -19.44
C GLN A 582 9.88 11.25 -18.17
N LEU A 583 8.60 11.61 -18.01
CA LEU A 583 7.77 11.24 -16.86
C LEU A 583 6.68 10.26 -17.28
N GLU A 584 6.61 9.13 -16.57
CA GLU A 584 5.59 8.10 -16.71
C GLU A 584 4.89 7.94 -15.35
N TRP A 585 3.58 8.16 -15.29
CA TRP A 585 2.77 7.79 -14.11
C TRP A 585 2.33 6.33 -14.29
N TYR A 586 2.89 5.44 -13.47
CA TYR A 586 2.65 4.00 -13.49
C TYR A 586 2.47 3.51 -12.05
N GLY A 587 1.96 2.30 -11.84
CA GLY A 587 1.77 1.79 -10.48
C GLY A 587 0.64 2.47 -9.74
N GLY A 588 0.61 2.32 -8.42
CA GLY A 588 -0.49 2.80 -7.58
C GLY A 588 -0.73 4.31 -7.68
N GLN A 589 -1.98 4.70 -7.94
CA GLN A 589 -2.43 6.09 -8.04
C GLN A 589 -3.43 6.37 -6.92
N PHE A 590 -2.91 6.62 -5.73
CA PHE A 590 -3.73 6.88 -4.54
C PHE A 590 -4.07 8.36 -4.41
N ASP A 591 -5.35 8.70 -4.55
CA ASP A 591 -5.89 9.99 -4.12
C ASP A 591 -5.93 10.14 -2.59
N ALA A 592 -5.77 11.37 -2.12
CA ALA A 592 -6.08 11.74 -0.75
C ALA A 592 -7.60 11.74 -0.50
N VAL A 593 -8.02 11.53 0.74
CA VAL A 593 -9.43 11.63 1.14
C VAL A 593 -9.56 12.02 2.61
N GLU A 594 -10.63 12.73 2.92
CA GLU A 594 -11.08 13.05 4.27
C GLU A 594 -12.60 12.88 4.36
N VAL A 595 -13.10 12.40 5.50
CA VAL A 595 -14.52 12.23 5.80
C VAL A 595 -14.87 12.87 7.15
N ASP A 596 -16.15 13.21 7.34
CA ASP A 596 -16.66 13.67 8.63
C ASP A 596 -16.63 12.53 9.68
N PRO A 597 -15.83 12.64 10.77
CA PRO A 597 -15.74 11.61 11.81
C PRO A 597 -16.96 11.51 12.73
N ASP A 598 -17.92 12.43 12.64
CA ASP A 598 -19.16 12.43 13.43
C ASP A 598 -20.34 11.75 12.72
N LEU A 599 -20.14 11.19 11.51
CA LEU A 599 -21.15 10.38 10.82
C LEU A 599 -21.62 9.19 11.70
N PRO A 600 -22.91 8.78 11.64
CA PRO A 600 -23.50 7.89 12.64
C PRO A 600 -22.81 6.52 12.83
N ALA A 601 -22.18 5.97 11.78
CA ALA A 601 -21.38 4.74 11.89
C ALA A 601 -20.07 4.99 12.66
N PHE A 602 -19.35 6.07 12.35
CA PHE A 602 -18.09 6.41 13.01
C PHE A 602 -18.32 6.85 14.46
N ALA A 603 -19.43 7.53 14.74
CA ALA A 603 -19.89 7.79 16.10
C ALA A 603 -20.21 6.49 16.87
N ALA A 604 -20.86 5.50 16.23
CA ALA A 604 -21.12 4.20 16.82
C ALA A 604 -19.82 3.42 17.14
N LEU A 605 -18.84 3.48 16.23
CA LEU A 605 -17.50 2.89 16.37
C LEU A 605 -16.68 3.57 17.48
N ARG A 606 -16.64 4.90 17.49
CA ARG A 606 -15.97 5.71 18.52
C ARG A 606 -16.51 5.41 19.92
N ALA A 607 -17.83 5.30 20.05
CA ALA A 607 -18.48 4.92 21.31
C ALA A 607 -18.29 3.44 21.67
N ALA A 608 -18.07 2.54 20.70
CA ALA A 608 -17.80 1.12 20.97
C ALA A 608 -16.37 0.90 21.47
N HIS A 609 -15.39 1.61 20.89
CA HIS A 609 -14.03 1.67 21.41
C HIS A 609 -14.01 2.24 22.84
N ALA A 610 -14.75 3.33 23.09
CA ALA A 610 -14.84 3.94 24.42
C ALA A 610 -15.44 3.05 25.52
N GLN A 611 -16.22 2.02 25.17
CA GLN A 611 -16.73 1.01 26.12
C GLN A 611 -15.76 -0.16 26.36
N GLU A 612 -14.83 -0.41 25.43
CA GLU A 612 -13.83 -1.48 25.55
C GLU A 612 -12.58 -1.01 26.30
N PHE A 613 -12.27 0.29 26.22
CA PHE A 613 -11.01 0.88 26.70
C PHE A 613 -11.18 1.98 27.76
N ASP A 614 -12.40 2.33 28.16
CA ASP A 614 -12.74 3.47 29.04
C ASP A 614 -12.26 4.87 28.55
N VAL A 615 -11.68 4.95 27.34
CA VAL A 615 -11.20 6.18 26.70
C VAL A 615 -11.64 6.23 25.23
N PRO A 616 -11.91 7.42 24.65
CA PRO A 616 -12.19 7.53 23.22
C PRO A 616 -10.93 7.18 22.38
N PRO A 617 -11.09 6.65 21.16
CA PRO A 617 -9.97 6.38 20.26
C PRO A 617 -9.26 7.67 19.87
N GLU A 618 -7.94 7.58 19.71
CA GLU A 618 -7.12 8.65 19.15
C GLU A 618 -7.57 8.95 17.70
N LEU A 619 -7.74 10.24 17.37
CA LEU A 619 -8.14 10.69 16.04
C LEU A 619 -6.90 11.23 15.31
N VAL A 620 -6.46 10.54 14.25
CA VAL A 620 -5.16 10.78 13.59
C VAL A 620 -5.28 10.72 12.07
N GLY A 621 -4.23 11.12 11.35
CA GLY A 621 -4.12 11.01 9.89
C GLY A 621 -3.17 9.90 9.45
N ALA A 622 -3.36 9.36 8.25
CA ALA A 622 -2.45 8.40 7.62
C ALA A 622 -1.59 9.07 6.50
N PRO A 623 -0.24 9.11 6.58
CA PRO A 623 0.65 9.64 5.53
C PRO A 623 0.83 8.70 4.31
N TYR A 624 0.00 7.66 4.25
CA TYR A 624 -0.12 6.67 3.19
C TYR A 624 -1.57 6.63 2.74
N GLY A 625 -1.80 6.25 1.48
CA GLY A 625 -3.14 5.99 0.98
C GLY A 625 -3.49 4.52 1.18
N SER A 626 -4.78 4.26 1.33
CA SER A 626 -5.42 2.94 1.29
C SER A 626 -6.68 2.95 0.39
N ASP A 627 -7.36 1.81 0.26
CA ASP A 627 -8.67 1.64 -0.40
C ASP A 627 -9.85 2.42 0.21
N MET A 628 -9.67 3.08 1.36
CA MET A 628 -10.57 4.13 1.86
C MET A 628 -10.93 5.17 0.77
N ARG A 629 -9.96 5.56 -0.08
CA ARG A 629 -10.18 6.50 -1.19
C ARG A 629 -11.17 5.99 -2.23
N LEU A 630 -11.18 4.68 -2.51
CA LEU A 630 -12.00 4.08 -3.56
C LEU A 630 -13.42 3.86 -3.06
N LEU A 631 -13.57 3.49 -1.78
CA LEU A 631 -14.88 3.48 -1.12
C LEU A 631 -15.56 4.86 -1.21
N VAL A 632 -14.83 5.94 -0.99
CA VAL A 632 -15.38 7.31 -1.08
C VAL A 632 -15.58 7.78 -2.53
N HIS A 633 -14.56 7.74 -3.38
CA HIS A 633 -14.57 8.39 -4.71
C HIS A 633 -15.20 7.53 -5.83
N GLU A 634 -15.20 6.21 -5.68
CA GLU A 634 -15.78 5.26 -6.67
C GLU A 634 -17.08 4.63 -6.16
N ALA A 635 -17.11 4.27 -4.87
CA ALA A 635 -18.27 3.66 -4.21
C ALA A 635 -19.15 4.67 -3.42
N GLU A 636 -18.91 5.98 -3.51
CA GLU A 636 -19.75 7.04 -2.88
C GLU A 636 -20.06 6.79 -1.38
N THR A 637 -19.22 5.99 -0.72
CA THR A 637 -19.43 5.42 0.61
C THR A 637 -18.42 6.04 1.56
N PRO A 638 -18.84 6.88 2.53
CA PRO A 638 -17.94 7.43 3.54
C PRO A 638 -17.19 6.31 4.27
N ALA A 639 -15.86 6.31 4.20
CA ALA A 639 -15.01 5.26 4.75
C ALA A 639 -14.04 5.80 5.80
N ILE A 640 -13.76 5.02 6.83
CA ILE A 640 -12.77 5.35 7.88
C ILE A 640 -11.84 4.16 8.12
N LEU A 641 -10.57 4.41 8.43
CA LEU A 641 -9.65 3.32 8.80
C LEU A 641 -9.74 3.07 10.30
N TYR A 642 -9.89 1.80 10.69
CA TYR A 642 -9.85 1.34 12.07
C TYR A 642 -9.58 -0.17 12.12
N GLY A 643 -8.45 -0.58 12.69
CA GLY A 643 -8.12 -1.99 12.82
C GLY A 643 -6.90 -2.28 13.70
N PRO A 644 -6.65 -3.57 13.99
CA PRO A 644 -5.62 -4.00 14.93
C PRO A 644 -4.25 -4.06 14.26
N GLY A 645 -3.19 -3.83 15.04
CA GLY A 645 -1.81 -3.90 14.58
C GLY A 645 -1.24 -2.52 14.25
N ASP A 646 0.02 -2.49 13.85
CA ASP A 646 0.79 -1.28 13.61
C ASP A 646 1.45 -1.35 12.24
N ILE A 647 1.11 -0.41 11.34
CA ILE A 647 1.72 -0.25 10.01
C ILE A 647 3.27 -0.22 10.05
N ARG A 648 3.89 0.11 11.21
CA ARG A 648 5.36 0.05 11.39
C ARG A 648 5.93 -1.37 11.51
N GLN A 649 5.08 -2.40 11.64
CA GLN A 649 5.46 -3.82 11.54
C GLN A 649 5.22 -4.38 10.13
N ALA A 650 4.39 -3.71 9.31
CA ALA A 650 4.08 -4.13 7.95
C ALA A 650 5.34 -4.15 7.06
N HIS A 651 5.30 -4.98 6.02
CA HIS A 651 6.32 -5.16 4.99
C HIS A 651 7.69 -5.68 5.49
N ALA A 652 7.96 -5.66 6.80
CA ALA A 652 9.17 -6.18 7.43
C ALA A 652 9.31 -7.71 7.34
N THR A 653 10.50 -8.22 7.66
CA THR A 653 10.75 -9.62 8.02
C THR A 653 10.24 -9.89 9.44
N ASP A 654 9.69 -11.07 9.68
CA ASP A 654 9.04 -11.44 10.96
C ASP A 654 7.92 -10.46 11.38
N GLU A 655 7.18 -9.95 10.40
CA GLU A 655 5.92 -9.22 10.59
C GLU A 655 5.01 -9.95 11.59
N TRP A 656 4.41 -9.19 12.51
CA TRP A 656 3.60 -9.72 13.59
C TRP A 656 2.51 -8.74 14.04
N ILE A 657 1.50 -9.30 14.70
CA ILE A 657 0.40 -8.58 15.36
C ILE A 657 0.18 -9.11 16.78
N ALA A 658 -0.25 -8.26 17.71
CA ALA A 658 -0.62 -8.70 19.06
C ALA A 658 -1.96 -9.44 19.04
N VAL A 659 -2.01 -10.65 19.62
CA VAL A 659 -3.21 -11.50 19.62
C VAL A 659 -4.36 -10.83 20.39
N ASP A 660 -4.05 -10.18 21.51
CA ASP A 660 -5.03 -9.44 22.32
C ASP A 660 -5.65 -8.25 21.55
N GLU A 661 -4.89 -7.64 20.63
CA GLU A 661 -5.35 -6.53 19.80
C GLU A 661 -6.33 -7.01 18.71
N ILE A 662 -6.13 -8.21 18.15
CA ILE A 662 -7.14 -8.88 17.30
C ILE A 662 -8.45 -9.08 18.08
N VAL A 663 -8.36 -9.53 19.34
CA VAL A 663 -9.53 -9.78 20.20
C VAL A 663 -10.27 -8.48 20.51
N GLN A 664 -9.54 -7.41 20.84
CA GLN A 664 -10.10 -6.08 21.09
C GLN A 664 -10.76 -5.49 19.84
N ALA A 665 -10.12 -5.56 18.67
CA ALA A 665 -10.72 -5.14 17.41
C ALA A 665 -11.98 -5.94 17.08
N ALA A 666 -11.96 -7.27 17.25
CA ALA A 666 -13.12 -8.13 17.05
C ALA A 666 -14.30 -7.68 17.91
N ARG A 667 -14.06 -7.36 19.19
CA ARG A 667 -15.08 -6.88 20.12
C ARG A 667 -15.61 -5.50 19.72
N VAL A 668 -14.73 -4.53 19.48
CA VAL A 668 -15.14 -3.16 19.10
C VAL A 668 -15.90 -3.13 17.77
N VAL A 669 -15.41 -3.81 16.73
CA VAL A 669 -16.07 -3.85 15.40
C VAL A 669 -17.42 -4.57 15.49
N THR A 670 -17.51 -5.65 16.27
CA THR A 670 -18.79 -6.35 16.53
C THR A 670 -19.80 -5.43 17.23
N ALA A 671 -19.40 -4.74 18.30
CA ALA A 671 -20.28 -3.82 19.02
C ALA A 671 -20.69 -2.62 18.15
N ALA A 672 -19.75 -2.03 17.39
CA ALA A 672 -20.00 -0.93 16.47
C ALA A 672 -21.00 -1.30 15.36
N ALA A 673 -20.82 -2.47 14.73
CA ALA A 673 -21.73 -2.97 13.69
C ALA A 673 -23.11 -3.31 14.27
N ALA A 674 -23.19 -3.94 15.45
CA ALA A 674 -24.46 -4.23 16.12
C ALA A 674 -25.22 -2.95 16.48
N ARG A 675 -24.53 -1.97 17.09
CA ARG A 675 -25.08 -0.64 17.40
C ARG A 675 -25.61 0.05 16.15
N TYR A 676 -24.82 0.12 15.09
CA TYR A 676 -25.17 0.85 13.88
C TYR A 676 -26.30 0.19 13.08
N LEU A 677 -26.34 -1.14 12.99
CA LEU A 677 -27.30 -1.86 12.13
C LEU A 677 -28.55 -2.39 12.84
N ALA A 678 -28.59 -2.44 14.18
CA ALA A 678 -29.77 -2.90 14.94
C ALA A 678 -30.55 -1.79 15.67
N THR A 679 -30.09 -0.53 15.62
CA THR A 679 -30.82 0.64 16.17
C THR A 679 -31.56 1.42 15.10
#